data_AF-A0A4Q2LRL9-F1
#
_entry.id   AF-A0A4Q2LRL9-F1
#
_cell.length_a   1.000
_cell.length_b   1.000
_cell.length_c   1.000
_cell.angle_alpha   90.00
_cell.angle_beta   90.00
_cell.angle_gamma   90.00
#
_symmetry.space_group_name_H-M   'P 1'
#
loop_
_entity.id
_entity.type
_entity.pdbx_description
1 polymer ?
#
loop_
_entity_poly.entity_id
_entity_poly.type
_entity_poly.pdbx_seq_one_letter_code
_entity_poly.pdbx_strand_id
1 'polypeptide(L)'
;MNKRIQLRVALIIVAAGILIVAALAAIIYWKQSTRLINKAPHEQLIEVKSTEVIAERYDAIVTGTDPEGVAAALSAARNGLKVLLVEGSVHGNDRKQLGGLMTIGWLNTLDLNYSPKNPSFLTSLRKPIYLNKGIFQEWYEQIEGSSFDTNTAANVFYRMVAAEPNIDLLMNVQSMTPIMSTESGTPAVVGLNVVKSDGSTATIAAEALIDATQDADIAAAAGAPYTVGREDIGNKNVMMVATLVFKLSGVTQEIWEKIGSHSDAGIDKMSIWGYNAAREYVPSNPDKVKIRGLNIGRQNDGTILLNTMQLFDVDPLDPESVRQGIAIGEHEAPLIADFLIKRFDEFKDLKYAGTASELYIRESRHINGEYRVTLADLMENRDHWDAIAYGSYAVDIQSTSSGGIGTILMNPAQYGVPFRSLVPLEVDGLLVIGRAASFDSVPHGSARVIPLGMATGEAAGAAVKLAKDEQITFRDLSKSEQLVNKLKQNLTKQGMDLKMNSLSVPAYVKHKAYKGLVAAANMNLTSGSYSNDAWDLDGKMNVQRFLNMLRTIRGLHPDKFESNLSFLTASVDNPAQTPLTLNMALYMFARAMGIDTTLDEAKGEMLSQAFTTDATLALVEDQEQLSNGEVFLLIRDIAIEYLGASYE
;
A
#
# COMPACT_ATOMS: atom_id res chain seq x y z
N MET A 1 -31.33 -52.43 -35.86
CA MET A 1 -31.69 -51.32 -34.97
C MET A 1 -32.25 -50.17 -35.81
N ASN A 2 -33.46 -49.71 -35.53
CA ASN A 2 -34.32 -48.98 -36.47
C ASN A 2 -33.88 -47.50 -36.65
N LYS A 3 -33.62 -47.04 -37.88
CA LYS A 3 -33.18 -45.65 -38.19
C LYS A 3 -34.08 -44.57 -37.54
N ARG A 4 -35.36 -44.88 -37.32
CA ARG A 4 -36.31 -44.00 -36.61
C ARG A 4 -35.98 -43.79 -35.13
N ILE A 5 -35.41 -44.78 -34.46
CA ILE A 5 -35.00 -44.68 -33.05
C ILE A 5 -33.77 -43.78 -32.94
N GLN A 6 -32.78 -43.95 -33.82
CA GLN A 6 -31.59 -43.09 -33.86
C GLN A 6 -31.93 -41.63 -34.12
N LEU A 7 -32.86 -41.34 -35.04
CA LEU A 7 -33.32 -39.97 -35.31
C LEU A 7 -34.05 -39.35 -34.11
N ARG A 8 -34.89 -40.12 -33.40
CA ARG A 8 -35.57 -39.65 -32.18
C ARG A 8 -34.59 -39.37 -31.04
N VAL A 9 -33.61 -40.26 -30.84
CA VAL A 9 -32.55 -40.05 -29.84
C VAL A 9 -31.71 -38.81 -30.19
N ALA A 10 -31.34 -38.62 -31.46
CA ALA A 10 -30.62 -37.43 -31.91
C ALA A 10 -31.43 -36.13 -31.69
N LEU A 11 -32.72 -36.13 -32.02
CA LEU A 11 -33.61 -34.98 -31.77
C LEU A 11 -33.76 -34.67 -30.27
N ILE A 12 -33.86 -35.70 -29.41
CA ILE A 12 -33.91 -35.53 -27.95
C ILE A 12 -32.59 -34.95 -27.44
N ILE A 13 -31.44 -35.42 -27.92
CA ILE A 13 -30.12 -34.89 -27.54
C ILE A 13 -29.98 -33.43 -27.98
N VAL A 14 -30.38 -33.09 -29.21
CA VAL A 14 -30.36 -31.70 -29.71
C VAL A 14 -31.29 -30.80 -28.89
N ALA A 15 -32.52 -31.24 -28.61
CA ALA A 15 -33.47 -30.50 -27.79
C ALA A 15 -32.95 -30.30 -26.35
N ALA A 16 -32.35 -31.32 -25.74
CA ALA A 16 -31.71 -31.21 -24.43
C ALA A 16 -30.52 -30.24 -24.47
N GLY A 17 -29.71 -30.27 -25.52
CA GLY A 17 -28.61 -29.33 -25.74
C GLY A 17 -29.09 -27.87 -25.82
N ILE A 18 -30.16 -27.61 -26.59
CA ILE A 18 -30.77 -26.28 -26.71
C ILE A 18 -31.32 -25.81 -25.36
N LEU A 19 -32.01 -26.68 -24.61
CA LEU A 19 -32.54 -26.34 -23.28
C LEU A 19 -31.42 -26.02 -22.28
N ILE A 20 -30.31 -26.76 -22.32
CA ILE A 20 -29.14 -26.48 -21.47
C ILE A 20 -28.54 -25.13 -21.84
N VAL A 21 -28.36 -24.83 -23.13
CA VAL A 21 -27.84 -23.53 -23.57
C VAL A 21 -28.78 -22.39 -23.18
N ALA A 22 -30.09 -22.55 -23.35
CA ALA A 22 -31.07 -21.55 -22.96
C ALA A 22 -31.10 -21.35 -21.43
N ALA A 23 -31.02 -22.41 -20.64
CA ALA A 23 -30.94 -22.34 -19.19
C ALA A 23 -29.65 -21.66 -18.73
N LEU A 24 -28.50 -21.98 -19.34
CA LEU A 24 -27.23 -21.31 -19.06
C LEU A 24 -27.28 -19.82 -19.44
N ALA A 25 -27.85 -19.49 -20.60
CA ALA A 25 -28.04 -18.10 -21.02
C ALA A 25 -28.96 -17.34 -20.06
N ALA A 26 -30.05 -17.95 -19.60
CA ALA A 26 -30.95 -17.36 -18.60
C ALA A 26 -30.25 -17.16 -17.25
N ILE A 27 -29.45 -18.12 -16.79
CA ILE A 27 -28.64 -17.99 -15.56
C ILE A 27 -27.61 -16.87 -15.71
N ILE A 28 -26.91 -16.79 -16.85
CA ILE A 28 -25.93 -15.73 -17.13
C ILE A 28 -26.63 -14.37 -17.13
N TYR A 29 -27.77 -14.25 -17.83
CA TYR A 29 -28.56 -13.03 -17.89
C TYR A 29 -29.10 -12.62 -16.51
N TRP A 30 -29.63 -13.57 -15.73
CA TRP A 30 -30.09 -13.31 -14.36
C TRP A 30 -28.95 -12.87 -13.44
N LYS A 31 -27.79 -13.54 -13.53
CA LYS A 31 -26.61 -13.17 -12.75
C LYS A 31 -26.10 -11.79 -13.16
N GLN A 32 -26.08 -11.46 -14.44
CA GLN A 32 -25.68 -10.14 -14.94
C GLN A 32 -26.66 -9.04 -14.53
N SER A 33 -27.97 -9.28 -14.61
CA SER A 33 -29.01 -8.29 -14.25
C SER A 33 -29.08 -8.04 -12.74
N THR A 34 -28.63 -8.98 -11.91
CA THR A 34 -28.60 -8.84 -10.45
C THR A 34 -27.24 -8.43 -9.89
N ARG A 35 -26.16 -8.48 -10.68
CA ARG A 35 -24.77 -8.28 -10.19
C ARG A 35 -24.51 -6.89 -9.62
N LEU A 36 -25.30 -5.89 -10.00
CA LEU A 36 -25.14 -4.49 -9.61
C LEU A 36 -26.11 -4.05 -8.50
N ILE A 37 -27.02 -4.94 -8.10
CA ILE A 37 -28.04 -4.62 -7.09
C ILE A 37 -27.44 -4.80 -5.71
N ASN A 38 -27.29 -3.70 -4.98
CA ASN A 38 -27.00 -3.74 -3.56
C ASN A 38 -28.31 -3.95 -2.77
N LYS A 39 -28.34 -4.96 -1.90
CA LYS A 39 -29.48 -5.28 -1.03
C LYS A 39 -29.14 -5.09 0.45
N ALA A 40 -27.92 -4.66 0.78
CA ALA A 40 -27.54 -4.43 2.16
C ALA A 40 -28.37 -3.26 2.71
N PRO A 41 -28.97 -3.42 3.90
CA PRO A 41 -29.67 -2.31 4.55
C PRO A 41 -28.64 -1.27 5.01
N HIS A 42 -29.06 -0.01 5.09
CA HIS A 42 -28.28 1.00 5.78
C HIS A 42 -28.30 0.76 7.29
N GLU A 43 -27.13 0.67 7.91
CA GLU A 43 -26.96 0.62 9.36
C GLU A 43 -26.65 2.02 9.90
N GLN A 44 -27.31 2.38 11.01
CA GLN A 44 -26.88 3.52 11.81
C GLN A 44 -25.55 3.17 12.50
N LEU A 45 -24.66 4.15 12.61
CA LEU A 45 -23.41 3.99 13.33
C LEU A 45 -23.69 3.68 14.80
N ILE A 46 -23.08 2.62 15.32
CA ILE A 46 -23.16 2.24 16.72
C ILE A 46 -22.24 3.14 17.54
N GLU A 47 -22.75 3.65 18.66
CA GLU A 47 -21.93 4.38 19.62
C GLU A 47 -20.87 3.46 20.24
N VAL A 48 -19.59 3.81 20.03
CA VAL A 48 -18.45 3.12 20.65
C VAL A 48 -18.32 3.55 22.10
N LYS A 49 -18.30 2.57 23.01
CA LYS A 49 -18.14 2.79 24.44
C LYS A 49 -16.75 2.36 24.89
N SER A 50 -16.06 3.24 25.62
CA SER A 50 -14.84 2.87 26.32
C SER A 50 -15.14 2.11 27.61
N THR A 51 -14.22 1.25 28.02
CA THR A 51 -14.20 0.63 29.34
C THR A 51 -14.04 1.72 30.41
N GLU A 52 -14.96 1.76 31.38
CA GLU A 52 -14.96 2.77 32.44
C GLU A 52 -13.73 2.67 33.35
N VAL A 53 -13.38 1.43 33.73
CA VAL A 53 -12.26 1.13 34.64
C VAL A 53 -11.29 0.19 33.95
N ILE A 54 -10.15 0.74 33.53
CA ILE A 54 -9.02 -0.02 33.01
C ILE A 54 -8.15 -0.56 34.15
N ALA A 55 -7.44 -1.65 33.90
CA ALA A 55 -6.49 -2.22 34.84
C ALA A 55 -5.14 -1.48 34.83
N GLU A 56 -4.36 -1.64 35.89
CA GLU A 56 -3.00 -1.09 35.98
C GLU A 56 -1.97 -1.92 35.20
N ARG A 57 -2.33 -3.16 34.80
CA ARG A 57 -1.46 -4.08 34.07
C ARG A 57 -2.25 -4.87 33.02
N TYR A 58 -1.65 -5.00 31.85
CA TYR A 58 -2.11 -5.84 30.74
C TYR A 58 -0.99 -6.78 30.27
N ASP A 59 -1.37 -7.84 29.57
CA ASP A 59 -0.39 -8.68 28.88
C ASP A 59 0.07 -7.99 27.59
N ALA A 60 -0.87 -7.33 26.89
CA ALA A 60 -0.59 -6.57 25.69
C ALA A 60 -1.33 -5.22 25.70
N ILE A 61 -0.64 -4.17 25.25
CA ILE A 61 -1.29 -2.91 24.84
C ILE A 61 -1.22 -2.82 23.32
N VAL A 62 -2.33 -2.51 22.67
CA VAL A 62 -2.39 -2.19 21.25
C VAL A 62 -2.79 -0.73 21.10
N THR A 63 -1.94 0.09 20.49
CA THR A 63 -2.19 1.52 20.27
C THR A 63 -2.62 1.77 18.83
N GLY A 64 -3.82 2.29 18.61
CA GLY A 64 -4.41 2.50 17.29
C GLY A 64 -5.51 1.48 16.96
N THR A 65 -6.62 2.00 16.42
CA THR A 65 -7.85 1.26 16.07
C THR A 65 -8.15 1.26 14.59
N ASP A 66 -7.14 1.59 13.78
CA ASP A 66 -7.10 1.20 12.37
C ASP A 66 -7.23 -0.34 12.28
N PRO A 67 -7.67 -0.90 11.14
CA PRO A 67 -8.04 -2.32 11.02
C PRO A 67 -6.99 -3.31 11.52
N GLU A 68 -5.72 -2.97 11.35
CA GLU A 68 -4.57 -3.74 11.79
C GLU A 68 -4.46 -3.83 13.32
N GLY A 69 -4.68 -2.70 14.00
CA GLY A 69 -4.73 -2.65 15.46
C GLY A 69 -5.90 -3.43 16.03
N VAL A 70 -7.07 -3.35 15.38
CA VAL A 70 -8.22 -4.19 15.75
C VAL A 70 -7.90 -5.67 15.57
N ALA A 71 -7.27 -6.07 14.46
CA ALA A 71 -6.87 -7.46 14.23
C ALA A 71 -5.85 -7.95 15.26
N ALA A 72 -4.88 -7.11 15.63
CA ALA A 72 -3.89 -7.44 16.66
C ALA A 72 -4.52 -7.64 18.04
N ALA A 73 -5.43 -6.74 18.44
CA ALA A 73 -6.11 -6.85 19.73
C ALA A 73 -7.00 -8.09 19.82
N LEU A 74 -7.77 -8.37 18.77
CA LEU A 74 -8.59 -9.58 18.67
C LEU A 74 -7.74 -10.86 18.72
N SER A 75 -6.64 -10.91 17.96
CA SER A 75 -5.73 -12.06 17.96
C SER A 75 -5.11 -12.29 19.35
N ALA A 76 -4.58 -11.25 19.98
CA ALA A 76 -4.02 -11.34 21.32
C ALA A 76 -5.06 -11.85 22.33
N ALA A 77 -6.26 -11.26 22.34
CA ALA A 77 -7.35 -11.61 23.24
C ALA A 77 -7.84 -13.06 23.07
N ARG A 78 -7.99 -13.52 21.81
CA ARG A 78 -8.39 -14.89 21.47
C ARG A 78 -7.32 -15.93 21.77
N ASN A 79 -6.06 -15.52 21.85
CA ASN A 79 -4.96 -16.32 22.38
C ASN A 79 -4.91 -16.33 23.92
N GLY A 80 -5.87 -15.67 24.60
CA GLY A 80 -6.05 -15.69 26.05
C GLY A 80 -5.30 -14.59 26.80
N LEU A 81 -4.79 -13.58 26.10
CA LEU A 81 -4.13 -12.42 26.71
C LEU A 81 -5.17 -11.41 27.19
N LYS A 82 -4.90 -10.73 28.30
CA LYS A 82 -5.61 -9.52 28.69
C LYS A 82 -5.05 -8.33 27.92
N VAL A 83 -5.90 -7.66 27.14
CA VAL A 83 -5.51 -6.65 26.17
C VAL A 83 -6.13 -5.29 26.51
N LEU A 84 -5.34 -4.23 26.40
CA LEU A 84 -5.84 -2.87 26.27
C LEU A 84 -5.72 -2.44 24.81
N LEU A 85 -6.84 -2.17 24.16
CA LEU A 85 -6.88 -1.50 22.86
C LEU A 85 -7.16 -0.01 23.10
N VAL A 86 -6.23 0.86 22.73
CA VAL A 86 -6.32 2.30 23.01
C VAL A 86 -6.20 3.14 21.73
N GLU A 87 -7.08 4.12 21.58
CA GLU A 87 -7.07 5.11 20.50
C GLU A 87 -6.79 6.50 21.05
N GLY A 88 -5.75 7.15 20.50
CA GLY A 88 -5.47 8.56 20.77
C GLY A 88 -6.12 9.50 19.75
N SER A 89 -6.06 10.81 20.01
CA SER A 89 -6.41 11.80 19.00
C SER A 89 -5.42 11.73 17.82
N VAL A 90 -5.92 11.69 16.59
CA VAL A 90 -5.11 11.62 15.37
C VAL A 90 -5.12 13.00 14.71
N HIS A 91 -3.93 13.60 14.55
CA HIS A 91 -3.75 14.97 14.06
C HIS A 91 -4.59 16.03 14.82
N GLY A 92 -4.88 15.79 16.10
CA GLY A 92 -5.68 16.67 16.96
C GLY A 92 -7.20 16.47 16.85
N ASN A 93 -7.67 15.41 16.18
CA ASN A 93 -9.09 15.06 16.10
C ASN A 93 -9.40 13.76 16.85
N ASP A 94 -10.50 13.77 17.60
CA ASP A 94 -11.02 12.61 18.29
C ASP A 94 -11.81 11.71 17.34
N ARG A 95 -11.69 10.39 17.55
CA ARG A 95 -12.37 9.37 16.76
C ARG A 95 -13.58 8.82 17.51
N LYS A 96 -14.71 8.73 16.80
CA LYS A 96 -15.98 8.25 17.36
C LYS A 96 -16.28 6.79 17.03
N GLN A 97 -15.44 6.17 16.22
CA GLN A 97 -15.65 4.85 15.64
C GLN A 97 -14.30 4.17 15.37
N LEU A 98 -14.32 2.85 15.20
CA LEU A 98 -13.12 2.06 14.85
C LEU A 98 -12.95 1.97 13.31
N GLY A 99 -11.75 1.56 12.87
CA GLY A 99 -11.44 1.29 11.46
C GLY A 99 -10.72 2.42 10.73
N GLY A 100 -10.31 3.48 11.43
CA GLY A 100 -9.37 4.49 10.93
C GLY A 100 -9.69 5.05 9.55
N LEU A 101 -8.70 5.05 8.65
CA LEU A 101 -8.80 5.63 7.30
C LEU A 101 -9.99 5.10 6.48
N MET A 102 -10.37 3.84 6.67
CA MET A 102 -11.45 3.23 5.89
C MET A 102 -12.83 3.75 6.28
N THR A 103 -13.05 4.02 7.56
CA THR A 103 -14.37 4.39 8.09
C THR A 103 -14.48 5.91 8.35
N ILE A 104 -13.39 6.54 8.80
CA ILE A 104 -13.33 7.97 9.16
C ILE A 104 -12.78 8.80 8.01
N GLY A 105 -11.71 8.31 7.37
CA GLY A 105 -11.14 8.88 6.14
C GLY A 105 -11.95 8.54 4.87
N TRP A 106 -13.02 7.75 5.00
CA TRP A 106 -13.90 7.31 3.91
C TRP A 106 -13.17 6.59 2.76
N LEU A 107 -12.03 5.94 3.03
CA LEU A 107 -11.37 5.03 2.08
C LEU A 107 -12.15 3.71 1.98
N ASN A 108 -13.33 3.76 1.38
CA ASN A 108 -14.29 2.65 1.41
C ASN A 108 -14.14 1.66 0.24
N THR A 109 -12.94 1.57 -0.34
CA THR A 109 -12.56 0.61 -1.40
C THR A 109 -11.27 -0.09 -0.99
N LEU A 110 -11.27 -1.41 -0.95
CA LEU A 110 -10.15 -2.25 -0.55
C LEU A 110 -9.23 -2.55 -1.74
N ASP A 111 -7.94 -2.35 -1.49
CA ASP A 111 -6.86 -2.88 -2.29
C ASP A 111 -6.59 -4.33 -1.86
N LEU A 112 -7.07 -5.30 -2.64
CA LEU A 112 -7.11 -6.72 -2.28
C LEU A 112 -5.89 -7.49 -2.81
N ASN A 113 -5.35 -8.39 -1.99
CA ASN A 113 -4.30 -9.32 -2.41
C ASN A 113 -4.92 -10.61 -2.98
N TYR A 114 -4.80 -10.79 -4.29
CA TYR A 114 -5.35 -11.94 -5.02
C TYR A 114 -4.38 -13.13 -5.02
N SER A 115 -4.91 -14.34 -4.86
CA SER A 115 -4.12 -15.56 -5.03
C SER A 115 -3.69 -15.77 -6.48
N PRO A 116 -2.45 -16.22 -6.75
CA PRO A 116 -2.01 -16.66 -8.07
C PRO A 116 -2.86 -17.78 -8.69
N LYS A 117 -3.59 -18.55 -7.86
CA LYS A 117 -4.47 -19.65 -8.29
C LYS A 117 -5.86 -19.19 -8.74
N ASN A 118 -6.09 -17.88 -8.83
CA ASN A 118 -7.36 -17.36 -9.28
C ASN A 118 -7.70 -17.88 -10.69
N PRO A 119 -8.94 -18.34 -10.93
CA PRO A 119 -9.31 -18.99 -12.18
C PRO A 119 -9.31 -17.97 -13.33
N SER A 120 -8.52 -18.21 -14.38
CA SER A 120 -8.32 -17.27 -15.49
C SER A 120 -9.44 -17.23 -16.55
N PHE A 121 -10.20 -18.31 -16.75
CA PHE A 121 -11.16 -18.43 -17.88
C PHE A 121 -12.66 -18.29 -17.50
N LEU A 122 -13.02 -18.48 -16.22
CA LEU A 122 -14.42 -18.43 -15.73
C LEU A 122 -14.60 -17.45 -14.55
N THR A 123 -13.81 -16.37 -14.54
CA THR A 123 -13.75 -15.33 -13.48
C THR A 123 -15.12 -14.79 -13.07
N SER A 124 -16.11 -14.75 -13.95
CA SER A 124 -17.47 -14.29 -13.63
C SER A 124 -18.33 -15.31 -12.89
N LEU A 125 -17.94 -16.60 -12.83
CA LEU A 125 -18.74 -17.67 -12.21
C LEU A 125 -18.30 -18.04 -10.80
N ARG A 126 -17.02 -17.87 -10.43
CA ARG A 126 -16.47 -18.22 -9.11
C ARG A 126 -16.02 -16.98 -8.33
N LYS A 127 -16.14 -17.01 -7.01
CA LYS A 127 -15.62 -15.93 -6.14
C LYS A 127 -14.09 -15.88 -6.23
N PRO A 128 -13.47 -14.69 -6.25
CA PRO A 128 -12.02 -14.56 -6.14
C PRO A 128 -11.50 -15.20 -4.86
N ILE A 129 -10.27 -15.72 -4.94
CA ILE A 129 -9.52 -16.25 -3.82
C ILE A 129 -8.52 -15.15 -3.41
N TYR A 130 -8.71 -14.60 -2.22
CA TYR A 130 -7.76 -13.67 -1.60
C TYR A 130 -6.70 -14.42 -0.78
N LEU A 131 -5.49 -13.85 -0.67
CA LEU A 131 -4.41 -14.39 0.15
C LEU A 131 -4.68 -14.19 1.65
N ASN A 132 -5.19 -13.02 2.04
CA ASN A 132 -5.45 -12.72 3.45
C ASN A 132 -6.73 -13.43 3.92
N LYS A 133 -6.60 -14.17 5.03
CA LYS A 133 -7.65 -14.96 5.70
C LYS A 133 -7.69 -14.58 7.19
N GLY A 134 -8.16 -15.48 8.07
CA GLY A 134 -8.25 -15.20 9.50
C GLY A 134 -9.21 -14.05 9.80
N ILE A 135 -8.80 -13.15 10.69
CA ILE A 135 -9.61 -12.03 11.18
C ILE A 135 -10.04 -11.09 10.04
N PHE A 136 -9.17 -10.86 9.05
CA PHE A 136 -9.56 -10.09 7.85
C PHE A 136 -10.75 -10.72 7.14
N GLN A 137 -10.76 -12.06 6.98
CA GLN A 137 -11.86 -12.75 6.32
C GLN A 137 -13.14 -12.70 7.15
N GLU A 138 -13.04 -12.87 8.48
CA GLU A 138 -14.19 -12.73 9.38
C GLU A 138 -14.88 -11.36 9.25
N TRP A 139 -14.08 -10.29 9.17
CA TRP A 139 -14.60 -8.94 8.96
C TRP A 139 -15.13 -8.76 7.53
N TYR A 140 -14.37 -9.17 6.51
CA TYR A 140 -14.71 -9.00 5.10
C TYR A 140 -16.02 -9.71 4.72
N GLU A 141 -16.32 -10.85 5.34
CA GLU A 141 -17.56 -11.59 5.10
C GLU A 141 -18.81 -10.92 5.68
N GLN A 142 -18.64 -9.92 6.54
CA GLN A 142 -19.72 -9.15 7.17
C GLN A 142 -19.97 -7.79 6.52
N ILE A 143 -19.19 -7.41 5.51
CA ILE A 143 -19.38 -6.17 4.73
C ILE A 143 -19.84 -6.47 3.31
N GLU A 144 -20.16 -5.43 2.55
CA GLU A 144 -20.80 -5.57 1.24
C GLU A 144 -19.85 -6.11 0.15
N GLY A 145 -18.55 -5.90 0.26
CA GLY A 145 -17.56 -6.42 -0.69
C GLY A 145 -16.28 -5.60 -0.73
N SER A 146 -15.66 -5.52 -1.91
CA SER A 146 -14.43 -4.74 -2.12
C SER A 146 -14.63 -3.24 -1.91
N SER A 147 -15.85 -2.74 -2.10
CA SER A 147 -16.27 -1.46 -1.52
C SER A 147 -17.46 -1.66 -0.60
N PHE A 148 -17.61 -0.79 0.38
CA PHE A 148 -18.53 -1.02 1.50
C PHE A 148 -19.12 0.28 2.07
N ASP A 149 -20.21 0.12 2.82
CA ASP A 149 -20.76 1.19 3.64
C ASP A 149 -19.87 1.42 4.88
N THR A 150 -19.49 2.66 5.13
CA THR A 150 -18.52 2.99 6.19
C THR A 150 -19.10 2.76 7.59
N ASN A 151 -20.42 2.88 7.78
CA ASN A 151 -21.07 2.55 9.04
C ASN A 151 -21.11 1.03 9.24
N THR A 152 -21.44 0.25 8.20
CA THR A 152 -21.40 -1.23 8.28
C THR A 152 -20.02 -1.69 8.73
N ALA A 153 -18.96 -1.21 8.06
CA ALA A 153 -17.58 -1.55 8.38
C ALA A 153 -17.18 -1.20 9.84
N ALA A 154 -17.47 0.04 10.27
CA ALA A 154 -17.19 0.50 11.63
C ALA A 154 -17.93 -0.33 12.69
N ASN A 155 -19.21 -0.63 12.43
CA ASN A 155 -20.05 -1.43 13.30
C ASN A 155 -19.52 -2.87 13.43
N VAL A 156 -19.05 -3.49 12.35
CA VAL A 156 -18.46 -4.83 12.40
C VAL A 156 -17.21 -4.83 13.29
N PHE A 157 -16.29 -3.86 13.12
CA PHE A 157 -15.11 -3.76 13.99
C PHE A 157 -15.51 -3.64 15.46
N TYR A 158 -16.44 -2.74 15.79
CA TYR A 158 -16.88 -2.54 17.16
C TYR A 158 -17.57 -3.78 17.74
N ARG A 159 -18.43 -4.46 16.98
CA ARG A 159 -19.06 -5.72 17.40
C ARG A 159 -18.03 -6.81 17.66
N MET A 160 -17.01 -6.94 16.83
CA MET A 160 -15.94 -7.92 17.02
C MET A 160 -15.16 -7.62 18.31
N VAL A 161 -14.74 -6.36 18.53
CA VAL A 161 -14.03 -5.96 19.76
C VAL A 161 -14.90 -6.15 21.00
N ALA A 162 -16.14 -5.67 20.98
CA ALA A 162 -17.06 -5.77 22.12
C ALA A 162 -17.48 -7.20 22.47
N ALA A 163 -17.33 -8.15 21.53
CA ALA A 163 -17.58 -9.56 21.78
C ALA A 163 -16.44 -10.26 22.53
N GLU A 164 -15.24 -9.67 22.59
CA GLU A 164 -14.08 -10.27 23.24
C GLU A 164 -13.93 -9.77 24.69
N PRO A 165 -14.20 -10.60 25.71
CA PRO A 165 -14.19 -10.16 27.12
C PRO A 165 -12.79 -9.85 27.67
N ASN A 166 -11.75 -10.22 26.93
CA ASN A 166 -10.36 -9.96 27.32
C ASN A 166 -9.83 -8.61 26.79
N ILE A 167 -10.64 -7.84 26.06
CA ILE A 167 -10.26 -6.52 25.54
C ILE A 167 -10.92 -5.44 26.37
N ASP A 168 -10.11 -4.57 26.97
CA ASP A 168 -10.55 -3.25 27.41
C ASP A 168 -10.31 -2.25 26.28
N LEU A 169 -11.34 -1.49 25.90
CA LEU A 169 -11.27 -0.47 24.86
C LEU A 169 -11.20 0.92 25.49
N LEU A 170 -10.22 1.73 25.14
CA LEU A 170 -10.10 3.12 25.61
C LEU A 170 -9.98 4.07 24.42
N MET A 171 -11.00 4.88 24.17
CA MET A 171 -11.04 5.82 23.05
C MET A 171 -10.68 7.24 23.48
N ASN A 172 -10.21 8.05 22.53
CA ASN A 172 -10.02 9.49 22.65
C ASN A 172 -9.10 9.89 23.81
N VAL A 173 -7.97 9.19 23.95
CA VAL A 173 -6.91 9.67 24.85
C VAL A 173 -6.19 10.84 24.19
N GLN A 174 -5.92 11.89 24.98
CA GLN A 174 -5.30 13.12 24.49
C GLN A 174 -3.82 12.91 24.13
N SER A 175 -3.14 12.01 24.85
CA SER A 175 -1.75 11.67 24.57
C SER A 175 -1.40 10.27 25.06
N MET A 176 -0.43 9.65 24.39
CA MET A 176 0.15 8.35 24.71
C MET A 176 1.68 8.48 24.72
N THR A 177 2.35 7.97 25.74
CA THR A 177 3.82 8.02 25.82
C THR A 177 4.36 6.68 26.32
N PRO A 178 5.31 6.04 25.61
CA PRO A 178 5.85 4.74 26.03
C PRO A 178 6.62 4.87 27.35
N ILE A 179 6.52 3.83 28.18
CA ILE A 179 7.33 3.68 29.38
C ILE A 179 8.53 2.82 29.01
N MET A 180 9.73 3.36 29.15
CA MET A 180 10.99 2.70 28.80
C MET A 180 11.67 2.08 30.03
N SER A 181 12.26 0.89 29.87
CA SER A 181 13.16 0.26 30.83
C SER A 181 14.48 -0.11 30.14
N THR A 182 15.58 -0.06 30.88
CA THR A 182 16.91 -0.49 30.42
C THR A 182 17.51 -1.58 31.31
N GLU A 183 16.71 -2.19 32.20
CA GLU A 183 17.20 -3.16 33.18
C GLU A 183 17.81 -4.43 32.54
N SER A 184 17.34 -4.79 31.35
CA SER A 184 17.83 -5.94 30.56
C SER A 184 18.99 -5.60 29.61
N GLY A 185 19.51 -4.38 29.64
CA GLY A 185 20.62 -3.90 28.80
C GLY A 185 20.21 -3.34 27.43
N THR A 186 19.14 -3.86 26.81
CA THR A 186 18.50 -3.26 25.62
C THR A 186 17.31 -2.40 26.07
N PRO A 187 17.15 -1.16 25.57
CA PRO A 187 15.95 -0.37 25.83
C PRO A 187 14.68 -1.15 25.45
N ALA A 188 13.71 -1.22 26.36
CA ALA A 188 12.48 -1.95 26.16
C ALA A 188 11.26 -1.13 26.57
N VAL A 189 10.18 -1.22 25.80
CA VAL A 189 8.87 -0.69 26.17
C VAL A 189 8.22 -1.65 27.18
N VAL A 190 7.85 -1.13 28.35
CA VAL A 190 7.27 -1.92 29.47
C VAL A 190 5.90 -1.42 29.91
N GLY A 191 5.31 -0.50 29.14
CA GLY A 191 4.01 0.08 29.45
C GLY A 191 3.73 1.39 28.71
N LEU A 192 2.63 2.04 29.09
CA LEU A 192 2.14 3.27 28.48
C LEU A 192 1.63 4.25 29.54
N ASN A 193 2.03 5.51 29.42
CA ASN A 193 1.38 6.62 30.09
C ASN A 193 0.31 7.22 29.17
N VAL A 194 -0.90 7.43 29.67
CA VAL A 194 -2.00 8.03 28.93
C VAL A 194 -2.60 9.22 29.67
N VAL A 195 -2.98 10.24 28.91
CA VAL A 195 -3.86 11.33 29.38
C VAL A 195 -5.24 11.06 28.77
N LYS A 196 -6.25 10.78 29.60
CA LYS A 196 -7.61 10.50 29.16
C LYS A 196 -8.32 11.78 28.69
N SER A 197 -9.46 11.62 28.03
CA SER A 197 -10.29 12.74 27.55
C SER A 197 -10.72 13.72 28.64
N ASP A 198 -10.88 13.25 29.89
CA ASP A 198 -11.21 14.08 31.06
C ASP A 198 -9.99 14.78 31.70
N GLY A 199 -8.80 14.60 31.12
CA GLY A 199 -7.53 15.14 31.62
C GLY A 199 -6.87 14.32 32.73
N SER A 200 -7.51 13.24 33.20
CA SER A 200 -6.89 12.34 34.17
C SER A 200 -5.77 11.52 33.53
N THR A 201 -4.75 11.20 34.32
CA THR A 201 -3.59 10.42 33.86
C THR A 201 -3.66 8.98 34.35
N ALA A 202 -3.24 8.03 33.52
CA ALA A 202 -3.02 6.64 33.94
C ALA A 202 -1.65 6.13 33.48
N THR A 203 -0.98 5.39 34.36
CA THR A 203 0.27 4.68 34.08
C THR A 203 -0.06 3.20 34.05
N ILE A 204 0.19 2.55 32.91
CA ILE A 204 -0.28 1.19 32.64
C ILE A 204 0.93 0.33 32.29
N ALA A 205 1.20 -0.71 33.07
CA ALA A 205 2.26 -1.66 32.79
C ALA A 205 1.81 -2.68 31.73
N ALA A 206 2.74 -3.11 30.88
CA ALA A 206 2.50 -4.14 29.88
C ALA A 206 3.73 -5.03 29.69
N GLU A 207 3.51 -6.30 29.36
CA GLU A 207 4.59 -7.19 28.94
C GLU A 207 4.97 -6.95 27.48
N ALA A 208 4.04 -6.45 26.67
CA ALA A 208 4.26 -6.11 25.27
C ALA A 208 3.40 -4.93 24.83
N LEU A 209 3.90 -4.18 23.85
CA LEU A 209 3.15 -3.15 23.12
C LEU A 209 3.16 -3.46 21.62
N ILE A 210 2.01 -3.30 20.97
CA ILE A 210 1.86 -3.32 19.51
C ILE A 210 1.48 -1.92 19.06
N ASP A 211 2.39 -1.25 18.36
CA ASP A 211 2.15 0.04 17.76
C ASP A 211 1.48 -0.12 16.40
N ALA A 212 0.19 0.21 16.37
CA ALA A 212 -0.66 0.30 15.20
C ALA A 212 -1.15 1.74 14.97
N THR A 213 -0.48 2.74 15.58
CA THR A 213 -0.73 4.14 15.24
C THR A 213 -0.32 4.37 13.79
N GLN A 214 -1.00 5.28 13.12
CA GLN A 214 -0.82 5.43 11.69
C GLN A 214 0.60 5.83 11.28
N ASP A 215 1.32 6.54 12.16
CA ASP A 215 2.64 7.11 11.91
C ASP A 215 3.72 6.52 12.83
N ALA A 216 3.44 5.38 13.48
CA ALA A 216 4.29 4.71 14.46
C ALA A 216 4.80 5.66 15.56
N ASP A 217 3.90 6.46 16.12
CA ASP A 217 4.23 7.51 17.09
C ASP A 217 4.79 6.93 18.40
N ILE A 218 4.36 5.73 18.80
CA ILE A 218 4.89 5.09 20.01
C ILE A 218 6.30 4.57 19.75
N ALA A 219 6.54 3.95 18.59
CA ALA A 219 7.88 3.49 18.21
C ALA A 219 8.86 4.65 18.07
N ALA A 220 8.45 5.73 17.41
CA ALA A 220 9.26 6.94 17.29
C ALA A 220 9.56 7.55 18.67
N ALA A 221 8.55 7.64 19.55
CA ALA A 221 8.74 8.15 20.92
C ALA A 221 9.60 7.23 21.80
N ALA A 222 9.62 5.92 21.52
CA ALA A 222 10.48 4.94 22.18
C ALA A 222 11.94 4.98 21.68
N GLY A 223 12.22 5.76 20.63
CA GLY A 223 13.55 5.88 20.04
C GLY A 223 13.88 4.82 18.99
N ALA A 224 12.88 4.09 18.47
CA ALA A 224 13.11 3.18 17.36
C ALA A 224 13.57 3.96 16.11
N PRO A 225 14.61 3.50 15.39
CA PRO A 225 15.08 4.18 14.19
C PRO A 225 14.06 4.04 13.05
N TYR A 226 13.95 5.08 12.23
CA TYR A 226 13.03 5.11 11.08
C TYR A 226 13.55 6.01 9.96
N THR A 227 12.90 5.90 8.81
CA THR A 227 13.03 6.82 7.66
C THR A 227 11.69 7.50 7.40
N VAL A 228 11.69 8.68 6.77
CA VAL A 228 10.47 9.40 6.39
C VAL A 228 10.29 9.46 4.88
N GLY A 229 9.09 9.14 4.40
CA GLY A 229 8.75 9.19 2.98
C GLY A 229 9.74 8.38 2.15
N ARG A 230 10.46 9.06 1.26
CA ARG A 230 11.45 8.47 0.33
C ARG A 230 12.90 8.73 0.73
N GLU A 231 13.15 8.93 2.02
CA GLU A 231 14.51 9.13 2.54
C GLU A 231 15.48 8.00 2.17
N ASP A 232 14.98 6.77 2.12
CA ASP A 232 15.76 5.57 1.74
C ASP A 232 16.26 5.56 0.30
N ILE A 233 15.61 6.33 -0.59
CA ILE A 233 16.07 6.56 -1.97
C ILE A 233 16.59 7.99 -2.17
N GLY A 234 16.93 8.70 -1.08
CA GLY A 234 17.62 9.99 -1.09
C GLY A 234 16.76 11.22 -0.84
N ASN A 235 15.42 11.10 -0.77
CA ASN A 235 14.54 12.27 -0.69
C ASN A 235 13.52 12.19 0.46
N LYS A 236 13.94 12.69 1.63
CA LYS A 236 13.09 12.73 2.84
C LYS A 236 11.95 13.75 2.81
N ASN A 237 11.98 14.71 1.89
CA ASN A 237 11.01 15.81 1.86
C ASN A 237 9.82 15.51 0.93
N VAL A 238 9.80 14.32 0.32
CA VAL A 238 8.81 13.94 -0.68
C VAL A 238 8.09 12.69 -0.23
N MET A 239 6.76 12.80 -0.16
CA MET A 239 5.83 11.73 0.19
C MET A 239 4.76 11.58 -0.89
N MET A 240 4.11 10.42 -0.92
CA MET A 240 2.90 10.26 -1.72
C MET A 240 1.80 11.23 -1.29
N VAL A 241 1.08 11.74 -2.28
CA VAL A 241 0.01 12.72 -2.09
C VAL A 241 -1.09 12.23 -1.13
N ALA A 242 -1.60 13.14 -0.30
CA ALA A 242 -2.77 12.89 0.55
C ALA A 242 -4.08 13.03 -0.24
N THR A 243 -5.18 12.51 0.31
CA THR A 243 -6.51 12.66 -0.28
C THR A 243 -7.53 13.04 0.78
N LEU A 244 -8.35 14.06 0.53
CA LEU A 244 -9.60 14.25 1.26
C LEU A 244 -10.75 13.66 0.42
N VAL A 245 -11.37 12.59 0.92
CA VAL A 245 -12.52 11.98 0.26
C VAL A 245 -13.74 12.87 0.45
N PHE A 246 -14.54 13.05 -0.60
CA PHE A 246 -15.79 13.81 -0.54
C PHE A 246 -16.99 12.99 -1.01
N LYS A 247 -18.18 13.47 -0.68
CA LYS A 247 -19.44 12.72 -0.82
C LYS A 247 -20.40 13.41 -1.77
N LEU A 248 -21.10 12.61 -2.58
CA LEU A 248 -22.29 13.04 -3.31
C LEU A 248 -23.51 12.24 -2.83
N SER A 249 -24.67 12.89 -2.80
CA SER A 249 -25.96 12.33 -2.41
C SER A 249 -26.95 12.31 -3.57
N GLY A 250 -28.00 11.51 -3.43
CA GLY A 250 -29.05 11.36 -4.46
C GLY A 250 -28.88 10.14 -5.35
N VAL A 251 -28.04 9.18 -4.96
CA VAL A 251 -27.72 8.00 -5.76
C VAL A 251 -28.83 6.97 -5.66
N THR A 252 -29.57 6.79 -6.75
CA THR A 252 -30.50 5.68 -6.93
C THR A 252 -29.80 4.50 -7.64
N GLN A 253 -30.47 3.34 -7.69
CA GLN A 253 -29.97 2.22 -8.49
C GLN A 253 -29.81 2.59 -9.98
N GLU A 254 -30.75 3.34 -10.53
CA GLU A 254 -30.69 3.80 -11.92
C GLU A 254 -29.49 4.73 -12.16
N ILE A 255 -29.23 5.65 -11.23
CA ILE A 255 -28.06 6.54 -11.32
C ILE A 255 -26.76 5.73 -11.20
N TRP A 256 -26.68 4.78 -10.27
CA TRP A 256 -25.50 3.90 -10.13
C TRP A 256 -25.17 3.17 -11.44
N GLU A 257 -26.18 2.61 -12.10
CA GLU A 257 -26.03 1.93 -13.38
C GLU A 257 -25.62 2.88 -14.52
N LYS A 258 -26.18 4.11 -14.55
CA LYS A 258 -25.77 5.15 -15.50
C LYS A 258 -24.30 5.53 -15.32
N ILE A 259 -23.87 5.79 -14.09
CA ILE A 259 -22.47 6.12 -13.77
C ILE A 259 -21.54 4.98 -14.22
N GLY A 260 -21.91 3.73 -13.97
CA GLY A 260 -21.08 2.58 -14.39
C GLY A 260 -21.12 2.27 -15.88
N SER A 261 -22.04 2.87 -16.65
CA SER A 261 -22.16 2.66 -18.09
C SER A 261 -21.30 3.62 -18.93
N HIS A 262 -20.59 4.55 -18.28
CA HIS A 262 -19.67 5.46 -18.94
C HIS A 262 -18.58 4.68 -19.68
N SER A 263 -18.16 5.17 -20.85
CA SER A 263 -17.40 4.39 -21.83
C SER A 263 -16.04 3.87 -21.33
N ASP A 264 -15.41 4.56 -20.39
CA ASP A 264 -14.13 4.16 -19.78
C ASP A 264 -14.27 3.75 -18.31
N ALA A 265 -15.49 3.49 -17.84
CA ALA A 265 -15.75 3.08 -16.46
C ALA A 265 -15.81 1.55 -16.30
N GLY A 266 -15.24 1.07 -15.20
CA GLY A 266 -15.53 -0.26 -14.66
C GLY A 266 -16.52 -0.16 -13.50
N ILE A 267 -17.34 -1.19 -13.32
CA ILE A 267 -18.40 -1.21 -12.30
C ILE A 267 -18.62 -2.60 -11.70
N ASP A 268 -18.77 -2.62 -10.38
CA ASP A 268 -19.41 -3.69 -9.61
C ASP A 268 -20.60 -3.14 -8.78
N LYS A 269 -21.17 -3.94 -7.87
CA LYS A 269 -22.33 -3.51 -7.06
C LYS A 269 -22.04 -2.34 -6.10
N MET A 270 -20.78 -2.17 -5.68
CA MET A 270 -20.35 -1.20 -4.67
C MET A 270 -19.22 -0.27 -5.15
N SER A 271 -18.52 -0.59 -6.24
CA SER A 271 -17.39 0.21 -6.75
C SER A 271 -17.57 0.63 -8.20
N ILE A 272 -17.16 1.85 -8.52
CA ILE A 272 -16.94 2.34 -9.89
C ILE A 272 -15.54 2.97 -9.98
N TRP A 273 -14.84 2.74 -11.08
CA TRP A 273 -13.56 3.39 -11.38
C TRP A 273 -13.51 3.82 -12.85
N GLY A 274 -12.70 4.81 -13.21
CA GLY A 274 -12.55 5.28 -14.60
C GLY A 274 -12.58 6.79 -14.72
N TYR A 275 -13.32 7.33 -15.70
CA TYR A 275 -13.54 8.77 -15.89
C TYR A 275 -12.23 9.53 -16.07
N ASN A 276 -11.43 9.14 -17.05
CA ASN A 276 -10.14 9.79 -17.28
C ASN A 276 -10.26 11.28 -17.62
N ALA A 277 -11.39 11.67 -18.23
CA ALA A 277 -11.77 13.05 -18.51
C ALA A 277 -11.99 13.90 -17.25
N ALA A 278 -12.13 13.31 -16.05
CA ALA A 278 -12.16 14.08 -14.81
C ALA A 278 -10.89 14.92 -14.61
N ARG A 279 -9.75 14.49 -15.17
CA ARG A 279 -8.48 15.24 -15.14
C ARG A 279 -8.54 16.59 -15.88
N GLU A 280 -9.59 16.86 -16.64
CA GLU A 280 -9.85 18.17 -17.27
C GLU A 280 -10.22 19.25 -16.24
N TYR A 281 -10.55 18.85 -14.99
CA TYR A 281 -10.80 19.79 -13.91
C TYR A 281 -9.61 20.73 -13.68
N VAL A 282 -9.88 22.03 -13.65
CA VAL A 282 -8.90 23.06 -13.34
C VAL A 282 -9.04 23.43 -11.86
N PRO A 283 -8.05 23.09 -11.02
CA PRO A 283 -8.11 23.36 -9.58
C PRO A 283 -7.98 24.85 -9.25
N SER A 284 -8.56 25.26 -8.13
CA SER A 284 -8.43 26.65 -7.64
C SER A 284 -7.00 27.00 -7.23
N ASN A 285 -6.22 25.99 -6.85
CA ASN A 285 -4.78 26.07 -6.59
C ASN A 285 -4.03 24.89 -7.24
N PRO A 286 -3.51 25.05 -8.48
CA PRO A 286 -2.83 24.00 -9.23
C PRO A 286 -1.53 23.47 -8.62
N ASP A 287 -0.92 24.23 -7.70
CA ASP A 287 0.30 23.80 -7.00
C ASP A 287 -0.04 22.85 -5.84
N LYS A 288 -1.23 22.99 -5.24
CA LYS A 288 -1.66 22.23 -4.06
C LYS A 288 -2.67 21.13 -4.34
N VAL A 289 -3.46 21.25 -5.41
CA VAL A 289 -4.55 20.31 -5.68
C VAL A 289 -4.55 19.83 -7.11
N LYS A 290 -4.80 18.53 -7.30
CA LYS A 290 -5.22 17.93 -8.57
C LYS A 290 -6.30 16.88 -8.32
N ILE A 291 -6.93 16.42 -9.39
CA ILE A 291 -7.75 15.21 -9.35
C ILE A 291 -7.28 14.20 -10.40
N ARG A 292 -7.47 12.93 -10.10
CA ARG A 292 -7.21 11.81 -11.02
C ARG A 292 -8.53 11.30 -11.61
N GLY A 293 -8.47 10.18 -12.35
CA GLY A 293 -9.70 9.43 -12.66
C GLY A 293 -10.49 9.11 -11.39
N LEU A 294 -11.78 8.88 -11.53
CA LEU A 294 -12.66 8.65 -10.39
C LEU A 294 -12.47 7.24 -9.83
N ASN A 295 -12.45 7.13 -8.51
CA ASN A 295 -12.68 5.91 -7.76
C ASN A 295 -13.84 6.21 -6.79
N ILE A 296 -14.96 5.52 -7.00
CA ILE A 296 -16.24 5.81 -6.39
C ILE A 296 -16.68 4.57 -5.59
N GLY A 297 -16.86 4.74 -4.29
CA GLY A 297 -17.43 3.71 -3.43
C GLY A 297 -18.88 4.04 -3.05
N ARG A 298 -19.78 3.08 -3.20
CA ARG A 298 -21.21 3.21 -2.86
C ARG A 298 -21.43 3.12 -1.36
N GLN A 299 -22.40 3.85 -0.83
CA GLN A 299 -22.95 3.68 0.52
C GLN A 299 -24.38 3.11 0.46
N ASN A 300 -24.88 2.60 1.58
CA ASN A 300 -26.21 2.02 1.67
C ASN A 300 -27.32 3.07 1.91
N ASP A 301 -26.96 4.35 2.07
CA ASP A 301 -27.84 5.49 2.37
C ASP A 301 -28.19 6.35 1.15
N GLY A 302 -27.88 5.89 -0.07
CA GLY A 302 -28.08 6.67 -1.29
C GLY A 302 -27.01 7.74 -1.52
N THR A 303 -25.83 7.58 -0.93
CA THR A 303 -24.65 8.39 -1.20
C THR A 303 -23.51 7.58 -1.85
N ILE A 304 -22.54 8.30 -2.41
CA ILE A 304 -21.27 7.77 -2.91
C ILE A 304 -20.11 8.60 -2.37
N LEU A 305 -18.97 7.94 -2.20
CA LEU A 305 -17.71 8.52 -1.75
C LEU A 305 -16.74 8.58 -2.92
N LEU A 306 -16.08 9.71 -3.13
CA LEU A 306 -15.16 9.95 -4.24
C LEU A 306 -13.73 10.11 -3.74
N ASN A 307 -12.93 9.06 -3.94
CA ASN A 307 -11.49 9.06 -3.72
C ASN A 307 -10.79 9.47 -5.03
N THR A 308 -10.67 10.77 -5.27
CA THR A 308 -10.02 11.31 -6.49
C THR A 308 -9.12 12.52 -6.23
N MET A 309 -9.38 13.29 -5.19
CA MET A 309 -8.60 14.48 -4.86
C MET A 309 -7.17 14.11 -4.43
N GLN A 310 -6.22 14.88 -4.92
CA GLN A 310 -4.79 14.78 -4.61
C GLN A 310 -4.35 16.11 -4.01
N LEU A 311 -3.96 16.10 -2.72
CA LEU A 311 -3.47 17.23 -1.94
C LEU A 311 -1.96 17.12 -1.72
N PHE A 312 -1.20 18.01 -2.36
CA PHE A 312 0.27 18.02 -2.33
C PHE A 312 0.82 18.80 -1.14
N ASP A 313 2.07 18.48 -0.78
CA ASP A 313 2.84 19.10 0.32
C ASP A 313 2.16 19.02 1.69
N VAL A 314 1.44 17.93 1.96
CA VAL A 314 0.91 17.62 3.30
C VAL A 314 1.97 16.80 4.03
N ASP A 315 2.48 17.33 5.14
CA ASP A 315 3.34 16.61 6.07
C ASP A 315 2.46 15.94 7.15
N PRO A 316 2.35 14.60 7.17
CA PRO A 316 1.54 13.90 8.16
C PRO A 316 2.08 14.04 9.59
N LEU A 317 3.38 14.35 9.74
CA LEU A 317 3.99 14.49 11.06
C LEU A 317 3.81 15.90 11.65
N ASP A 318 3.25 16.83 10.87
CA ASP A 318 2.88 18.17 11.32
C ASP A 318 1.34 18.32 11.35
N PRO A 319 0.72 18.33 12.55
CA PRO A 319 -0.72 18.53 12.69
C PRO A 319 -1.24 19.82 12.05
N GLU A 320 -0.44 20.89 11.95
CA GLU A 320 -0.83 22.11 11.25
C GLU A 320 -0.86 21.92 9.73
N SER A 321 0.14 21.24 9.17
CA SER A 321 0.14 20.86 7.75
C SER A 321 -1.09 20.02 7.39
N VAL A 322 -1.46 19.05 8.23
CA VAL A 322 -2.68 18.24 8.04
C VAL A 322 -3.95 19.10 8.09
N ARG A 323 -4.08 20.02 9.06
CA ARG A 323 -5.21 20.95 9.12
C ARG A 323 -5.32 21.82 7.88
N GLN A 324 -4.19 22.33 7.37
CA GLN A 324 -4.16 23.11 6.13
C GLN A 324 -4.58 22.26 4.92
N GLY A 325 -4.11 21.02 4.84
CA GLY A 325 -4.54 20.07 3.81
C GLY A 325 -6.05 19.83 3.82
N ILE A 326 -6.65 19.65 5.00
CA ILE A 326 -8.11 19.53 5.16
C ILE A 326 -8.80 20.81 4.66
N ALA A 327 -8.38 21.98 5.12
CA ALA A 327 -8.99 23.25 4.73
C ALA A 327 -8.95 23.50 3.20
N ILE A 328 -7.82 23.15 2.56
CA ILE A 328 -7.69 23.19 1.10
C ILE A 328 -8.67 22.22 0.45
N GLY A 329 -8.74 20.99 0.94
CA GLY A 329 -9.65 19.97 0.41
C GLY A 329 -11.13 20.34 0.58
N GLU A 330 -11.52 20.90 1.72
CA GLU A 330 -12.89 21.36 2.00
C GLU A 330 -13.32 22.51 1.10
N HIS A 331 -12.39 23.43 0.78
CA HIS A 331 -12.63 24.48 -0.20
C HIS A 331 -12.78 23.91 -1.62
N GLU A 332 -11.96 22.92 -1.98
CA GLU A 332 -11.91 22.38 -3.34
C GLU A 332 -13.02 21.37 -3.65
N ALA A 333 -13.43 20.56 -2.68
CA ALA A 333 -14.42 19.49 -2.84
C ALA A 333 -15.74 19.94 -3.50
N PRO A 334 -16.41 21.04 -3.09
CA PRO A 334 -17.62 21.51 -3.77
C PRO A 334 -17.37 21.99 -5.20
N LEU A 335 -16.17 22.49 -5.52
CA LEU A 335 -15.80 22.92 -6.88
C LEU A 335 -15.62 21.71 -7.81
N ILE A 336 -14.96 20.66 -7.31
CA ILE A 336 -14.84 19.39 -8.03
C ILE A 336 -16.23 18.79 -8.25
N ALA A 337 -17.09 18.76 -7.21
CA ALA A 337 -18.46 18.26 -7.33
C ALA A 337 -19.26 19.00 -8.40
N ASP A 338 -19.21 20.34 -8.41
CA ASP A 338 -19.87 21.18 -9.41
C ASP A 338 -19.35 20.91 -10.83
N PHE A 339 -18.03 20.75 -11.00
CA PHE A 339 -17.44 20.35 -12.28
C PHE A 339 -17.97 18.99 -12.74
N LEU A 340 -17.97 17.96 -11.88
CA LEU A 340 -18.43 16.62 -12.25
C LEU A 340 -19.92 16.63 -12.66
N ILE A 341 -20.77 17.33 -11.90
CA ILE A 341 -22.21 17.50 -12.18
C ILE A 341 -22.45 18.17 -13.54
N LYS A 342 -21.62 19.15 -13.91
CA LYS A 342 -21.71 19.85 -15.21
C LYS A 342 -21.10 19.07 -16.37
N ARG A 343 -20.07 18.28 -16.10
CA ARG A 343 -19.25 17.61 -17.12
C ARG A 343 -19.82 16.26 -17.57
N PHE A 344 -20.56 15.58 -16.69
CA PHE A 344 -21.06 14.23 -16.90
C PHE A 344 -22.58 14.20 -16.65
N ASP A 345 -23.36 13.90 -17.70
CA ASP A 345 -24.83 13.91 -17.65
C ASP A 345 -25.40 12.97 -16.58
N GLU A 346 -24.71 11.87 -16.31
CA GLU A 346 -25.04 10.87 -15.31
C GLU A 346 -24.85 11.34 -13.86
N PHE A 347 -24.19 12.49 -13.63
CA PHE A 347 -24.03 13.12 -12.31
C PHE A 347 -25.03 14.27 -12.07
N LYS A 348 -25.79 14.70 -13.07
CA LYS A 348 -26.59 15.95 -13.04
C LYS A 348 -27.58 16.07 -11.86
N ASP A 349 -28.09 14.94 -11.39
CA ASP A 349 -29.11 14.86 -10.33
C ASP A 349 -28.49 14.69 -8.92
N LEU A 350 -27.16 14.58 -8.83
CA LEU A 350 -26.42 14.43 -7.59
C LEU A 350 -26.14 15.77 -6.92
N LYS A 351 -25.87 15.73 -5.60
CA LYS A 351 -25.56 16.92 -4.80
C LYS A 351 -24.37 16.68 -3.90
N TYR A 352 -23.50 17.68 -3.77
CA TYR A 352 -22.42 17.68 -2.77
C TYR A 352 -22.97 17.47 -1.36
N ALA A 353 -22.32 16.60 -0.59
CA ALA A 353 -22.79 16.14 0.72
C ALA A 353 -21.68 16.09 1.78
N GLY A 354 -20.58 16.82 1.57
CA GLY A 354 -19.50 17.00 2.55
C GLY A 354 -18.24 16.18 2.27
N THR A 355 -17.30 16.28 3.19
CA THR A 355 -15.96 15.65 3.18
C THR A 355 -15.78 14.73 4.38
N ALA A 356 -14.82 13.82 4.26
CA ALA A 356 -14.33 13.02 5.39
C ALA A 356 -13.75 13.93 6.48
N SER A 357 -13.70 13.46 7.73
CA SER A 357 -13.12 14.23 8.84
C SER A 357 -11.61 14.04 8.99
N GLU A 358 -11.03 13.08 8.29
CA GLU A 358 -9.61 12.75 8.33
C GLU A 358 -9.05 12.65 6.90
N LEU A 359 -7.81 13.08 6.70
CA LEU A 359 -7.11 12.88 5.44
C LEU A 359 -6.76 11.40 5.26
N TYR A 360 -6.95 10.90 4.05
CA TYR A 360 -6.28 9.69 3.62
C TYR A 360 -4.79 9.98 3.35
N ILE A 361 -3.98 9.69 4.36
CA ILE A 361 -2.52 9.74 4.32
C ILE A 361 -2.00 8.34 4.00
N ARG A 362 -1.15 8.23 2.98
CA ARG A 362 -0.65 6.93 2.48
C ARG A 362 0.67 6.53 3.10
N GLU A 363 1.48 7.51 3.48
CA GLU A 363 2.90 7.35 3.77
C GLU A 363 3.35 8.39 4.80
N SER A 364 4.22 7.98 5.71
CA SER A 364 4.85 8.85 6.71
C SER A 364 6.20 8.25 7.14
N ARG A 365 6.27 7.62 8.32
CA ARG A 365 7.46 6.91 8.82
C ARG A 365 7.46 5.46 8.32
N HIS A 366 8.63 4.96 7.99
CA HIS A 366 8.94 3.54 7.80
C HIS A 366 9.94 3.13 8.88
N ILE A 367 9.53 2.31 9.83
CA ILE A 367 10.40 1.85 10.92
C ILE A 367 11.51 0.96 10.38
N ASN A 368 12.73 1.14 10.89
CA ASN A 368 13.83 0.22 10.61
C ASN A 368 13.72 -0.98 11.55
N GLY A 369 13.19 -2.08 11.05
CA GLY A 369 13.10 -3.36 11.76
C GLY A 369 14.28 -4.28 11.51
N GLU A 370 14.27 -5.47 12.14
CA GLU A 370 15.31 -6.51 11.92
C GLU A 370 15.34 -7.05 10.49
N TYR A 371 14.27 -6.83 9.72
CA TYR A 371 14.25 -6.99 8.28
C TYR A 371 13.41 -5.89 7.65
N ARG A 372 13.86 -5.36 6.52
CA ARG A 372 13.14 -4.34 5.76
C ARG A 372 12.73 -4.96 4.42
N VAL A 373 11.43 -5.03 4.16
CA VAL A 373 10.94 -5.63 2.90
C VAL A 373 11.39 -4.73 1.75
N THR A 374 12.10 -5.33 0.81
CA THR A 374 12.73 -4.62 -0.32
C THR A 374 11.91 -4.76 -1.60
N LEU A 375 12.17 -3.90 -2.58
CA LEU A 375 11.57 -4.09 -3.92
C LEU A 375 12.02 -5.41 -4.56
N ALA A 376 13.25 -5.87 -4.30
CA ALA A 376 13.76 -7.15 -4.78
C ALA A 376 12.91 -8.32 -4.27
N ASP A 377 12.43 -8.27 -3.02
CA ASP A 377 11.54 -9.30 -2.47
C ASP A 377 10.23 -9.41 -3.29
N LEU A 378 9.66 -8.27 -3.72
CA LEU A 378 8.45 -8.25 -4.55
C LEU A 378 8.74 -8.70 -5.99
N MET A 379 9.82 -8.21 -6.59
CA MET A 379 10.23 -8.56 -7.96
C MET A 379 10.56 -10.06 -8.09
N GLU A 380 11.09 -10.68 -7.06
CA GLU A 380 11.42 -12.10 -7.04
C GLU A 380 10.25 -12.98 -6.62
N ASN A 381 9.14 -12.40 -6.15
CA ASN A 381 8.07 -13.12 -5.45
C ASN A 381 8.66 -13.94 -4.29
N ARG A 382 9.52 -13.30 -3.49
CA ARG A 382 10.33 -13.96 -2.48
C ARG A 382 9.46 -14.42 -1.31
N ASP A 383 9.76 -15.63 -0.83
CA ASP A 383 9.24 -16.15 0.43
C ASP A 383 10.30 -16.00 1.53
N HIS A 384 9.85 -16.03 2.78
CA HIS A 384 10.74 -15.95 3.93
C HIS A 384 10.46 -17.13 4.87
N TRP A 385 11.52 -17.68 5.46
CA TRP A 385 11.39 -18.74 6.46
C TRP A 385 10.45 -18.29 7.60
N ASP A 386 10.51 -17.01 7.94
CA ASP A 386 9.69 -16.32 8.93
C ASP A 386 8.49 -15.55 8.35
N ALA A 387 8.02 -15.87 7.13
CA ALA A 387 6.83 -15.23 6.57
C ALA A 387 5.58 -15.46 7.43
N ILE A 388 4.97 -14.37 7.91
CA ILE A 388 3.75 -14.37 8.73
C ILE A 388 2.52 -13.81 8.01
N ALA A 389 2.70 -13.29 6.81
CA ALA A 389 1.63 -12.83 5.93
C ALA A 389 2.12 -12.82 4.48
N TYR A 390 1.19 -12.76 3.53
CA TYR A 390 1.48 -12.69 2.10
C TYR A 390 0.74 -11.55 1.41
N GLY A 391 1.44 -10.82 0.56
CA GLY A 391 0.91 -9.76 -0.30
C GLY A 391 0.97 -10.12 -1.78
N SER A 392 0.16 -9.46 -2.59
CA SER A 392 0.17 -9.54 -4.06
C SER A 392 -0.46 -8.31 -4.74
N TYR A 393 -0.66 -7.22 -3.99
CA TYR A 393 -1.13 -5.97 -4.56
C TYR A 393 -0.05 -5.36 -5.46
N ALA A 394 -0.46 -4.62 -6.49
CA ALA A 394 0.50 -3.95 -7.34
C ALA A 394 1.23 -2.85 -6.56
N VAL A 395 2.50 -2.59 -6.90
CA VAL A 395 3.26 -1.50 -6.30
C VAL A 395 2.73 -0.18 -6.86
N ASP A 396 1.72 0.38 -6.20
CA ASP A 396 1.08 1.64 -6.56
C ASP A 396 1.78 2.83 -5.89
N ILE A 397 2.48 3.60 -6.71
CA ILE A 397 3.21 4.78 -6.32
C ILE A 397 2.41 6.00 -6.77
N GLN A 398 1.71 6.64 -5.84
CA GLN A 398 0.94 7.84 -6.13
C GLN A 398 1.85 9.03 -6.47
N SER A 399 1.24 10.06 -7.08
CA SER A 399 1.99 11.25 -7.44
C SER A 399 2.61 11.89 -6.19
N THR A 400 3.80 12.46 -6.38
CA THR A 400 4.57 13.14 -5.33
C THR A 400 4.76 14.63 -5.59
N SER A 401 4.24 15.13 -6.71
CA SER A 401 4.25 16.55 -7.06
C SER A 401 3.10 16.86 -8.01
N SER A 402 2.68 18.12 -8.07
CA SER A 402 1.63 18.54 -9.00
C SER A 402 2.00 18.18 -10.45
N GLY A 403 3.27 18.26 -10.87
CA GLY A 403 3.70 17.92 -12.23
C GLY A 403 3.73 16.43 -12.58
N GLY A 404 3.70 15.53 -11.59
CA GLY A 404 3.82 14.09 -11.77
C GLY A 404 2.49 13.36 -11.93
N ILE A 405 2.52 12.21 -12.59
CA ILE A 405 1.44 11.22 -12.58
C ILE A 405 1.94 10.03 -11.76
N GLY A 406 1.06 9.46 -10.91
CA GLY A 406 1.37 8.21 -10.21
C GLY A 406 1.64 7.07 -11.18
N THR A 407 2.32 6.03 -10.71
CA THR A 407 2.70 4.87 -11.53
C THR A 407 2.42 3.57 -10.80
N ILE A 408 2.01 2.57 -11.57
CA ILE A 408 2.10 1.19 -11.14
C ILE A 408 3.50 0.72 -11.51
N LEU A 409 4.36 0.54 -10.52
CA LEU A 409 5.75 0.18 -10.77
C LEU A 409 5.85 -1.28 -11.26
N MET A 410 5.20 -2.20 -10.56
CA MET A 410 5.15 -3.62 -10.90
C MET A 410 3.98 -4.32 -10.19
N ASN A 411 3.65 -5.54 -10.60
CA ASN A 411 2.55 -6.33 -10.06
C ASN A 411 3.04 -7.73 -9.61
N PRO A 412 3.34 -7.94 -8.32
CA PRO A 412 3.85 -9.22 -7.81
C PRO A 412 2.72 -10.26 -7.79
N ALA A 413 3.06 -11.53 -8.02
CA ALA A 413 2.10 -12.63 -7.92
C ALA A 413 1.82 -12.99 -6.45
N GLN A 414 2.88 -13.11 -5.63
CA GLN A 414 2.80 -13.33 -4.19
C GLN A 414 4.19 -13.07 -3.57
N TYR A 415 4.27 -12.38 -2.45
CA TYR A 415 5.52 -12.22 -1.68
C TYR A 415 5.23 -12.35 -0.18
N GLY A 416 6.22 -12.82 0.58
CA GLY A 416 6.11 -12.98 2.03
C GLY A 416 6.48 -11.71 2.79
N VAL A 417 5.77 -11.43 3.89
CA VAL A 417 6.20 -10.44 4.88
C VAL A 417 6.77 -11.18 6.09
N PRO A 418 8.09 -11.06 6.38
CA PRO A 418 8.72 -11.77 7.49
C PRO A 418 8.35 -11.16 8.85
N PHE A 419 8.32 -11.98 9.90
CA PHE A 419 8.09 -11.51 11.28
C PHE A 419 9.12 -10.46 11.72
N ARG A 420 10.38 -10.59 11.26
CA ARG A 420 11.43 -9.59 11.49
C ARG A 420 11.08 -8.17 11.03
N SER A 421 10.13 -8.00 10.11
CA SER A 421 9.66 -6.66 9.69
C SER A 421 8.72 -5.99 10.69
N LEU A 422 8.26 -6.71 11.71
CA LEU A 422 7.45 -6.16 12.79
C LEU A 422 8.29 -5.80 14.03
N VAL A 423 9.55 -6.24 14.09
CA VAL A 423 10.43 -6.08 15.25
C VAL A 423 11.38 -4.90 15.02
N PRO A 424 11.20 -3.76 15.70
CA PRO A 424 12.08 -2.60 15.53
C PRO A 424 13.53 -2.90 15.90
N LEU A 425 14.48 -2.20 15.28
CA LEU A 425 15.86 -2.16 15.76
C LEU A 425 15.92 -1.36 17.07
N GLU A 426 16.95 -1.64 17.88
CA GLU A 426 17.34 -0.90 19.10
C GLU A 426 16.35 -0.89 20.29
N VAL A 427 15.07 -1.22 20.06
CA VAL A 427 14.01 -1.25 21.07
C VAL A 427 13.39 -2.65 21.15
N ASP A 428 13.15 -3.14 22.37
CA ASP A 428 12.44 -4.40 22.65
C ASP A 428 11.06 -4.14 23.31
N GLY A 429 10.28 -5.21 23.54
CA GLY A 429 8.94 -5.12 24.12
C GLY A 429 7.90 -4.45 23.20
N LEU A 430 8.28 -4.17 21.95
CA LEU A 430 7.50 -3.43 20.97
C LEU A 430 7.44 -4.19 19.63
N LEU A 431 6.25 -4.24 19.03
CA LEU A 431 6.05 -4.59 17.63
C LEU A 431 5.40 -3.41 16.89
N VAL A 432 5.74 -3.22 15.62
CA VAL A 432 5.11 -2.19 14.76
C VAL A 432 4.40 -2.87 13.60
N ILE A 433 3.15 -2.51 13.37
CA ILE A 433 2.31 -3.08 12.30
C ILE A 433 1.69 -1.97 11.43
N GLY A 434 0.93 -2.37 10.41
CA GLY A 434 0.26 -1.44 9.50
C GLY A 434 1.22 -0.72 8.56
N ARG A 435 0.83 0.47 8.09
CA ARG A 435 1.55 1.21 7.04
C ARG A 435 2.96 1.65 7.45
N ALA A 436 3.23 1.76 8.75
CA ALA A 436 4.52 2.22 9.27
C ALA A 436 5.53 1.10 9.59
N ALA A 437 5.14 -0.18 9.38
CA ALA A 437 6.03 -1.31 9.58
C ALA A 437 7.26 -1.28 8.64
N SER A 438 8.22 -2.19 8.85
CA SER A 438 9.54 -2.13 8.21
C SER A 438 9.54 -2.54 6.73
N PHE A 439 9.28 -1.55 5.87
CA PHE A 439 9.26 -1.64 4.42
C PHE A 439 10.15 -0.54 3.80
N ASP A 440 10.81 -0.82 2.68
CA ASP A 440 11.32 0.26 1.82
C ASP A 440 10.16 1.09 1.26
N SER A 441 10.40 2.37 0.97
CA SER A 441 9.34 3.31 0.54
C SER A 441 8.65 2.88 -0.76
N VAL A 442 9.37 2.16 -1.62
CA VAL A 442 8.86 1.64 -2.89
C VAL A 442 7.96 0.40 -2.70
N PRO A 443 8.42 -0.73 -2.14
CA PRO A 443 7.56 -1.90 -1.90
C PRO A 443 6.42 -1.61 -0.92
N HIS A 444 6.54 -0.59 -0.06
CA HIS A 444 5.44 -0.07 0.75
C HIS A 444 4.19 0.26 -0.08
N GLY A 445 4.34 0.69 -1.35
CA GLY A 445 3.22 0.89 -2.28
C GLY A 445 2.31 -0.32 -2.46
N SER A 446 2.84 -1.53 -2.22
CA SER A 446 2.07 -2.78 -2.13
C SER A 446 1.83 -3.21 -0.68
N ALA A 447 2.84 -3.11 0.19
CA ALA A 447 2.78 -3.71 1.53
C ALA A 447 1.81 -3.04 2.50
N ARG A 448 1.48 -1.76 2.28
CA ARG A 448 0.62 -0.95 3.17
C ARG A 448 -0.88 -1.26 3.10
N VAL A 449 -1.32 -2.15 2.21
CA VAL A 449 -2.75 -2.38 1.99
C VAL A 449 -3.39 -3.08 3.18
N ILE A 450 -4.60 -2.66 3.54
CA ILE A 450 -5.32 -3.09 4.75
C ILE A 450 -5.41 -4.62 4.92
N PRO A 451 -5.71 -5.43 3.87
CA PRO A 451 -5.79 -6.88 4.06
C PRO A 451 -4.45 -7.49 4.51
N LEU A 452 -3.33 -6.96 4.02
CA LEU A 452 -2.00 -7.40 4.45
C LEU A 452 -1.68 -6.87 5.84
N GLY A 453 -2.01 -5.61 6.13
CA GLY A 453 -1.87 -5.03 7.47
C GLY A 453 -2.64 -5.81 8.54
N MET A 454 -3.88 -6.22 8.27
CA MET A 454 -4.67 -7.01 9.22
C MET A 454 -4.06 -8.39 9.46
N ALA A 455 -3.46 -8.99 8.42
CA ALA A 455 -2.75 -10.26 8.55
C ALA A 455 -1.47 -10.11 9.41
N THR A 456 -0.72 -9.02 9.27
CA THR A 456 0.44 -8.75 10.14
C THR A 456 0.02 -8.40 11.56
N GLY A 457 -1.12 -7.71 11.74
CA GLY A 457 -1.73 -7.47 13.05
C GLY A 457 -2.13 -8.76 13.76
N GLU A 458 -2.83 -9.66 13.07
CA GLU A 458 -3.19 -10.98 13.62
C GLU A 458 -1.94 -11.78 14.03
N ALA A 459 -0.89 -11.74 13.22
CA ALA A 459 0.41 -12.35 13.55
C ALA A 459 1.08 -11.72 14.77
N ALA A 460 1.06 -10.40 14.90
CA ALA A 460 1.62 -9.68 16.04
C ALA A 460 0.92 -10.06 17.35
N GLY A 461 -0.42 -10.09 17.37
CA GLY A 461 -1.19 -10.48 18.55
C GLY A 461 -0.88 -11.91 19.03
N ALA A 462 -0.74 -12.86 18.11
CA ALA A 462 -0.36 -14.23 18.44
C ALA A 462 1.12 -14.34 18.87
N ALA A 463 2.00 -13.51 18.31
CA ALA A 463 3.41 -13.47 18.67
C ALA A 463 3.61 -13.01 20.12
N VAL A 464 2.80 -12.06 20.63
CA VAL A 464 2.82 -11.67 22.05
C VAL A 464 2.58 -12.89 22.95
N LYS A 465 1.57 -13.70 22.63
CA LYS A 465 1.26 -14.90 23.43
C LYS A 465 2.43 -15.88 23.43
N LEU A 466 3.01 -16.11 22.26
CA LEU A 466 4.12 -17.04 22.12
C LEU A 466 5.36 -16.55 22.87
N ALA A 467 5.71 -15.27 22.74
CA ALA A 467 6.84 -14.68 23.45
C ALA A 467 6.67 -14.76 24.97
N LYS A 468 5.44 -14.47 25.47
CA LYS A 468 5.07 -14.62 26.89
C LYS A 468 5.22 -16.06 27.38
N ASP A 469 4.70 -17.04 26.64
CA ASP A 469 4.73 -18.44 27.03
C ASP A 469 6.15 -19.03 27.07
N GLU A 470 6.98 -18.64 26.11
CA GLU A 470 8.36 -19.08 26.02
C GLU A 470 9.31 -18.23 26.88
N GLN A 471 8.81 -17.14 27.48
CA GLN A 471 9.57 -16.18 28.29
C GLN A 471 10.78 -15.59 27.55
N ILE A 472 10.53 -15.15 26.31
CA ILE A 472 11.55 -14.59 25.42
C ILE A 472 11.16 -13.22 24.91
N THR A 473 12.12 -12.49 24.37
CA THR A 473 11.85 -11.22 23.67
C THR A 473 11.31 -11.44 22.26
N PHE A 474 10.74 -10.40 21.65
CA PHE A 474 10.39 -10.46 20.22
C PHE A 474 11.63 -10.64 19.34
N ARG A 475 12.77 -10.12 19.80
CA ARG A 475 14.07 -10.25 19.15
C ARG A 475 14.65 -11.66 19.19
N ASP A 476 14.36 -12.41 20.25
CA ASP A 476 14.71 -13.84 20.32
C ASP A 476 13.80 -14.66 19.42
N LEU A 477 12.50 -14.35 19.41
CA LEU A 477 11.51 -15.00 18.55
C LEU A 477 11.88 -14.82 17.07
N SER A 478 12.25 -13.60 16.65
CA SER A 478 12.62 -13.27 15.27
C SER A 478 13.90 -13.94 14.76
N LYS A 479 14.69 -14.53 15.67
CA LYS A 479 15.92 -15.27 15.36
C LYS A 479 15.73 -16.79 15.45
N SER A 480 14.54 -17.25 15.81
CA SER A 480 14.25 -18.67 16.05
C SER A 480 13.31 -19.24 15.00
N GLU A 481 13.87 -19.95 14.01
CA GLU A 481 13.09 -20.67 12.99
C GLU A 481 12.08 -21.64 13.59
N GLN A 482 12.46 -22.34 14.66
CA GLN A 482 11.56 -23.25 15.36
C GLN A 482 10.33 -22.52 15.93
N LEU A 483 10.54 -21.39 16.59
CA LEU A 483 9.45 -20.66 17.24
C LEU A 483 8.60 -19.89 16.24
N VAL A 484 9.18 -19.32 15.19
CA VAL A 484 8.37 -18.73 14.11
C VAL A 484 7.55 -19.80 13.39
N ASN A 485 8.08 -21.01 13.20
CA ASN A 485 7.27 -22.11 12.66
C ASN A 485 6.11 -22.49 13.61
N LYS A 486 6.32 -22.45 14.94
CA LYS A 486 5.24 -22.63 15.92
C LYS A 486 4.19 -21.50 15.82
N LEU A 487 4.62 -20.25 15.65
CA LEU A 487 3.73 -19.10 15.40
C LEU A 487 2.89 -19.33 14.14
N LYS A 488 3.51 -19.68 13.00
CA LYS A 488 2.83 -19.95 11.73
C LYS A 488 1.81 -21.09 11.83
N GLN A 489 2.13 -22.15 12.59
CA GLN A 489 1.19 -23.24 12.85
C GLN A 489 -0.02 -22.79 13.67
N ASN A 490 0.18 -21.92 14.67
CA ASN A 490 -0.92 -21.35 15.45
C ASN A 490 -1.83 -20.46 14.59
N LEU A 491 -1.24 -19.55 13.80
CA LEU A 491 -1.96 -18.68 12.87
C LEU A 491 -2.75 -19.48 11.84
N THR A 492 -2.18 -20.56 11.30
CA THR A 492 -2.89 -21.45 10.36
C THR A 492 -4.08 -22.14 11.02
N LYS A 493 -3.95 -22.57 12.28
CA LYS A 493 -5.08 -23.12 13.06
C LYS A 493 -6.16 -22.08 13.34
N GLN A 494 -5.77 -20.81 13.43
CA GLN A 494 -6.66 -19.65 13.62
C GLN A 494 -7.30 -19.16 12.31
N GLY A 495 -6.96 -19.79 11.18
CA GLY A 495 -7.62 -19.57 9.90
C GLY A 495 -6.84 -18.72 8.90
N MET A 496 -5.62 -18.29 9.22
CA MET A 496 -4.74 -17.64 8.24
C MET A 496 -4.25 -18.64 7.18
N ASP A 497 -4.16 -18.19 5.92
CA ASP A 497 -3.49 -18.93 4.85
C ASP A 497 -2.05 -18.45 4.70
N LEU A 498 -1.12 -19.23 5.25
CA LEU A 498 0.32 -18.95 5.20
C LEU A 498 1.05 -19.85 4.20
N LYS A 499 0.38 -20.20 3.09
CA LYS A 499 0.96 -21.00 2.03
C LYS A 499 1.55 -20.15 0.91
N MET A 500 2.86 -20.24 0.74
CA MET A 500 3.49 -19.77 -0.49
C MET A 500 3.13 -20.67 -1.69
N ASN A 501 2.68 -20.06 -2.78
CA ASN A 501 2.44 -20.79 -4.02
C ASN A 501 3.76 -21.07 -4.74
N SER A 502 3.84 -22.20 -5.45
CA SER A 502 4.96 -22.48 -6.35
C SER A 502 4.84 -21.56 -7.56
N LEU A 503 5.76 -20.60 -7.67
CA LEU A 503 5.78 -19.58 -8.71
C LEU A 503 6.99 -19.77 -9.62
N SER A 504 6.82 -19.48 -10.91
CA SER A 504 7.95 -19.43 -11.83
C SER A 504 8.77 -18.17 -11.58
N VAL A 505 10.10 -18.31 -11.55
CA VAL A 505 11.00 -17.16 -11.53
C VAL A 505 10.73 -16.27 -12.76
N PRO A 506 10.38 -14.98 -12.58
CA PRO A 506 10.10 -14.08 -13.69
C PRO A 506 11.28 -13.95 -14.66
N ALA A 507 10.99 -13.71 -15.94
CA ALA A 507 12.03 -13.66 -16.98
C ALA A 507 13.07 -12.56 -16.73
N TYR A 508 12.64 -11.37 -16.26
CA TYR A 508 13.53 -10.25 -15.97
C TYR A 508 14.53 -10.54 -14.83
N VAL A 509 14.20 -11.43 -13.89
CA VAL A 509 15.13 -11.83 -12.80
C VAL A 509 16.33 -12.61 -13.35
N LYS A 510 16.16 -13.33 -14.46
CA LYS A 510 17.22 -14.10 -15.12
C LYS A 510 18.07 -13.26 -16.07
N HIS A 511 17.67 -12.00 -16.31
CA HIS A 511 18.35 -11.13 -17.26
C HIS A 511 19.70 -10.65 -16.70
N LYS A 512 20.73 -10.51 -17.55
CA LYS A 512 22.08 -10.06 -17.14
C LYS A 512 22.08 -8.72 -16.40
N ALA A 513 21.11 -7.86 -16.73
CA ALA A 513 20.94 -6.53 -16.15
C ALA A 513 19.99 -6.47 -14.95
N TYR A 514 19.57 -7.60 -14.38
CA TYR A 514 18.56 -7.63 -13.31
C TYR A 514 18.93 -6.74 -12.11
N LYS A 515 20.17 -6.79 -11.63
CA LYS A 515 20.63 -5.94 -10.52
C LYS A 515 20.53 -4.44 -10.85
N GLY A 516 20.84 -4.09 -12.10
CA GLY A 516 20.62 -2.74 -12.62
C GLY A 516 19.14 -2.36 -12.59
N LEU A 517 18.28 -3.26 -13.06
CA LEU A 517 16.83 -3.06 -13.04
C LEU A 517 16.30 -2.80 -11.63
N VAL A 518 16.74 -3.56 -10.62
CA VAL A 518 16.33 -3.35 -9.23
C VAL A 518 16.68 -1.94 -8.75
N ALA A 519 17.90 -1.46 -9.03
CA ALA A 519 18.30 -0.09 -8.69
C ALA A 519 17.45 0.96 -9.43
N ALA A 520 17.29 0.80 -10.74
CA ALA A 520 16.52 1.74 -11.57
C ALA A 520 15.03 1.78 -11.18
N ALA A 521 14.44 0.64 -10.83
CA ALA A 521 13.05 0.56 -10.39
C ALA A 521 12.85 1.16 -9.00
N ASN A 522 13.77 0.95 -8.05
CA ASN A 522 13.73 1.62 -6.73
C ASN A 522 13.79 3.14 -6.85
N MET A 523 14.64 3.65 -7.73
CA MET A 523 14.74 5.10 -8.00
C MET A 523 13.60 5.63 -8.90
N ASN A 524 12.59 4.80 -9.20
CA ASN A 524 11.44 5.12 -10.05
C ASN A 524 11.83 5.67 -11.45
N LEU A 525 12.92 5.12 -12.02
CA LEU A 525 13.44 5.49 -13.34
C LEU A 525 12.83 4.66 -14.48
N THR A 526 12.14 3.58 -14.12
CA THR A 526 11.48 2.64 -15.04
C THR A 526 10.30 1.98 -14.34
N SER A 527 9.40 1.36 -15.10
CA SER A 527 8.24 0.61 -14.58
C SER A 527 7.95 -0.60 -15.47
N GLY A 528 7.54 -1.70 -14.83
CA GLY A 528 7.05 -2.90 -15.48
C GLY A 528 5.55 -2.85 -15.75
N SER A 529 4.83 -1.86 -15.21
CA SER A 529 3.38 -1.73 -15.23
C SER A 529 2.66 -2.96 -14.62
N TYR A 530 1.40 -3.19 -14.97
CA TYR A 530 0.65 -4.38 -14.52
C TYR A 530 1.15 -5.69 -15.14
N SER A 531 1.79 -5.64 -16.31
CA SER A 531 2.25 -6.82 -17.07
C SER A 531 3.65 -7.30 -16.69
N ASN A 532 4.43 -6.47 -15.99
CA ASN A 532 5.84 -6.69 -15.66
C ASN A 532 6.77 -6.93 -16.86
N ASP A 533 6.40 -6.46 -18.05
CA ASP A 533 7.21 -6.55 -19.28
C ASP A 533 7.65 -5.17 -19.82
N ALA A 534 7.05 -4.09 -19.34
CA ALA A 534 7.33 -2.72 -19.78
C ALA A 534 8.73 -2.19 -19.37
N TRP A 535 9.52 -2.97 -18.63
CA TRP A 535 10.91 -2.66 -18.28
C TRP A 535 11.79 -2.45 -19.52
N ASP A 536 11.50 -3.19 -20.61
CA ASP A 536 12.14 -3.10 -21.92
C ASP A 536 13.68 -3.19 -21.84
N LEU A 537 14.22 -4.19 -21.15
CA LEU A 537 15.67 -4.27 -20.83
C LEU A 537 16.57 -4.29 -22.07
N ASP A 538 16.15 -4.96 -23.14
CA ASP A 538 16.90 -5.06 -24.40
C ASP A 538 16.61 -3.90 -25.36
N GLY A 539 15.61 -3.07 -25.05
CA GLY A 539 15.27 -1.89 -25.82
C GLY A 539 16.42 -0.89 -25.85
N LYS A 540 16.55 -0.17 -26.98
CA LYS A 540 17.68 0.75 -27.19
C LYS A 540 17.46 2.07 -26.46
N MET A 541 18.47 2.50 -25.72
CA MET A 541 18.47 3.79 -25.03
C MET A 541 18.79 4.92 -26.00
N ASN A 542 18.14 6.05 -25.82
CA ASN A 542 18.48 7.31 -26.49
C ASN A 542 18.92 8.37 -25.47
N VAL A 543 19.61 9.40 -25.95
CA VAL A 543 20.16 10.47 -25.12
C VAL A 543 19.08 11.20 -24.32
N GLN A 544 17.90 11.45 -24.90
CA GLN A 544 16.81 12.16 -24.22
C GLN A 544 16.25 11.37 -23.03
N ARG A 545 16.00 10.07 -23.20
CA ARG A 545 15.49 9.19 -22.15
C ARG A 545 16.49 9.10 -21.00
N PHE A 546 17.78 8.95 -21.31
CA PHE A 546 18.83 8.93 -20.29
C PHE A 546 18.96 10.26 -19.54
N LEU A 547 18.88 11.40 -20.23
CA LEU A 547 18.85 12.72 -19.57
C LEU A 547 17.66 12.85 -18.61
N ASN A 548 16.48 12.32 -18.98
CA ASN A 548 15.33 12.33 -18.09
C ASN A 548 15.58 11.49 -16.83
N MET A 549 16.26 10.35 -16.94
CA MET A 549 16.67 9.56 -15.79
C MET A 549 17.67 10.32 -14.89
N LEU A 550 18.68 10.98 -15.48
CA LEU A 550 19.62 11.83 -14.73
C LEU A 550 18.91 12.97 -13.98
N ARG A 551 17.90 13.59 -14.59
CA ARG A 551 17.08 14.61 -13.91
C ARG A 551 16.32 14.05 -12.72
N THR A 552 15.78 12.83 -12.83
CA THR A 552 15.12 12.15 -11.70
C THR A 552 16.13 11.83 -10.60
N ILE A 553 17.30 11.27 -10.93
CA ILE A 553 18.38 10.99 -9.97
C ILE A 553 18.81 12.28 -9.26
N ARG A 554 19.00 13.39 -9.99
CA ARG A 554 19.29 14.70 -9.41
C ARG A 554 18.15 15.24 -8.54
N GLY A 555 16.90 14.91 -8.86
CA GLY A 555 15.74 15.25 -8.02
C GLY A 555 15.70 14.46 -6.71
N LEU A 556 16.24 13.24 -6.70
CA LEU A 556 16.41 12.42 -5.50
C LEU A 556 17.61 12.88 -4.67
N HIS A 557 18.71 13.28 -5.31
CA HIS A 557 19.98 13.67 -4.66
C HIS A 557 20.45 15.07 -5.10
N PRO A 558 19.70 16.14 -4.79
CA PRO A 558 19.97 17.48 -5.33
C PRO A 558 21.30 18.10 -4.88
N ASP A 559 21.90 17.59 -3.81
CA ASP A 559 23.20 17.99 -3.24
C ASP A 559 24.40 17.29 -3.91
N LYS A 560 24.15 16.21 -4.66
CA LYS A 560 25.18 15.38 -5.31
C LYS A 560 25.36 15.67 -6.79
N PHE A 561 24.45 16.41 -7.41
CA PHE A 561 24.48 16.67 -8.84
C PHE A 561 24.34 18.15 -9.15
N GLU A 562 24.91 18.55 -10.28
CA GLU A 562 24.81 19.90 -10.83
C GLU A 562 23.35 20.35 -10.97
N SER A 563 23.11 21.62 -10.64
CA SER A 563 21.76 22.18 -10.57
C SER A 563 21.06 22.29 -11.92
N ASN A 564 21.82 22.52 -13.00
CA ASN A 564 21.30 22.65 -14.35
C ASN A 564 21.99 21.64 -15.28
N LEU A 565 21.24 20.63 -15.74
CA LEU A 565 21.75 19.58 -16.63
C LEU A 565 21.52 19.87 -18.12
N SER A 566 20.97 21.05 -18.48
CA SER A 566 20.60 21.36 -19.87
C SER A 566 21.80 21.44 -20.82
N PHE A 567 22.99 21.71 -20.28
CA PHE A 567 24.22 21.77 -21.07
C PHE A 567 24.64 20.40 -21.62
N LEU A 568 24.22 19.29 -21.00
CA LEU A 568 24.61 17.93 -21.39
C LEU A 568 24.14 17.55 -22.80
N THR A 569 23.10 18.22 -23.30
CA THR A 569 22.57 17.98 -24.65
C THR A 569 22.71 19.19 -25.57
N ALA A 570 23.45 20.23 -25.16
CA ALA A 570 23.57 21.46 -25.94
C ALA A 570 24.21 21.23 -27.33
N SER A 571 25.03 20.20 -27.47
CA SER A 571 25.71 19.81 -28.72
C SER A 571 25.14 18.53 -29.36
N VAL A 572 24.02 18.01 -28.86
CA VAL A 572 23.41 16.77 -29.38
C VAL A 572 22.21 17.12 -30.24
N ASP A 573 22.34 16.92 -31.55
CA ASP A 573 21.24 17.12 -32.50
C ASP A 573 20.16 16.04 -32.31
N ASN A 574 18.93 16.50 -32.04
CA ASN A 574 17.74 15.66 -31.82
C ASN A 574 17.96 14.50 -30.81
N PRO A 575 18.17 14.79 -29.51
CA PRO A 575 18.52 13.79 -28.49
C PRO A 575 17.54 12.62 -28.36
N ALA A 576 16.28 12.78 -28.79
CA ALA A 576 15.27 11.73 -28.76
C ALA A 576 15.47 10.65 -29.84
N GLN A 577 16.22 10.97 -30.91
CA GLN A 577 16.55 10.05 -32.00
C GLN A 577 18.03 9.64 -32.01
N THR A 578 18.87 10.25 -31.16
CA THR A 578 20.28 9.91 -31.02
C THR A 578 20.46 8.68 -30.11
N PRO A 579 21.08 7.60 -30.61
CA PRO A 579 21.51 6.48 -29.76
C PRO A 579 22.43 6.95 -28.63
N LEU A 580 22.30 6.35 -27.45
CA LEU A 580 23.23 6.61 -26.34
C LEU A 580 24.43 5.67 -26.45
N THR A 581 25.63 6.23 -26.67
CA THR A 581 26.89 5.47 -26.60
C THR A 581 27.38 5.33 -25.16
N LEU A 582 28.27 4.37 -24.90
CA LEU A 582 28.89 4.18 -23.58
C LEU A 582 29.64 5.43 -23.12
N ASN A 583 30.45 6.02 -24.00
CA ASN A 583 31.21 7.23 -23.67
C ASN A 583 30.29 8.41 -23.39
N MET A 584 29.18 8.56 -24.14
CA MET A 584 28.17 9.59 -23.85
C MET A 584 27.56 9.41 -22.46
N ALA A 585 27.18 8.17 -22.09
CA ALA A 585 26.58 7.89 -20.79
C ALA A 585 27.55 8.24 -19.64
N LEU A 586 28.79 7.76 -19.71
CA LEU A 586 29.82 8.00 -18.70
C LEU A 586 30.21 9.48 -18.62
N TYR A 587 30.34 10.16 -19.76
CA TYR A 587 30.56 11.61 -19.81
C TYR A 587 29.42 12.37 -19.15
N MET A 588 28.17 12.07 -19.48
CA MET A 588 27.01 12.76 -18.92
C MET A 588 26.89 12.53 -17.41
N PHE A 589 27.21 11.33 -16.89
CA PHE A 589 27.32 11.09 -15.45
C PHE A 589 28.42 11.95 -14.82
N ALA A 590 29.66 11.86 -15.33
CA ALA A 590 30.80 12.61 -14.81
C ALA A 590 30.48 14.12 -14.72
N ARG A 591 29.99 14.68 -15.83
CA ARG A 591 29.60 16.09 -15.91
C ARG A 591 28.44 16.45 -14.99
N ALA A 592 27.45 15.58 -14.82
CA ALA A 592 26.35 15.80 -13.89
C ALA A 592 26.81 15.78 -12.43
N MET A 593 27.86 15.02 -12.11
CA MET A 593 28.49 14.97 -10.77
C MET A 593 29.51 16.09 -10.54
N GLY A 594 29.65 17.04 -11.49
CA GLY A 594 30.61 18.15 -11.39
C GLY A 594 32.06 17.79 -11.72
N ILE A 595 32.31 16.62 -12.32
CA ILE A 595 33.64 16.18 -12.74
C ILE A 595 33.94 16.77 -14.12
N ASP A 596 34.99 17.57 -14.23
CA ASP A 596 35.42 18.12 -15.52
C ASP A 596 36.19 17.06 -16.31
N THR A 597 35.65 16.69 -17.46
CA THR A 597 36.19 15.66 -18.35
C THR A 597 35.71 15.90 -19.77
N THR A 598 36.35 15.23 -20.73
CA THR A 598 35.96 15.19 -22.14
C THR A 598 35.25 13.87 -22.47
N LEU A 599 34.61 13.78 -23.64
CA LEU A 599 33.90 12.57 -24.07
C LEU A 599 34.83 11.35 -24.17
N ASP A 600 36.08 11.55 -24.60
CA ASP A 600 37.07 10.48 -24.79
C ASP A 600 37.73 10.04 -23.48
N GLU A 601 37.83 10.94 -22.50
CA GLU A 601 38.47 10.68 -21.21
C GLU A 601 37.50 10.16 -20.15
N ALA A 602 36.19 10.39 -20.32
CA ALA A 602 35.18 10.09 -19.31
C ALA A 602 35.21 8.64 -18.82
N LYS A 603 35.44 7.66 -19.70
CA LYS A 603 35.53 6.25 -19.31
C LYS A 603 36.70 6.01 -18.33
N GLY A 604 37.86 6.57 -18.63
CA GLY A 604 39.05 6.43 -17.78
C GLY A 604 38.86 7.11 -16.43
N GLU A 605 38.27 8.31 -16.44
CA GLU A 605 37.97 9.06 -15.22
C GLU A 605 37.01 8.29 -14.31
N MET A 606 35.87 7.83 -14.85
CA MET A 606 34.86 7.08 -14.09
C MET A 606 35.40 5.78 -13.48
N LEU A 607 36.28 5.07 -14.21
CA LEU A 607 36.98 3.88 -13.67
C LEU A 607 37.99 4.24 -12.59
N SER A 608 38.76 5.32 -12.77
CA SER A 608 39.77 5.75 -11.79
C SER A 608 39.18 6.17 -10.45
N GLN A 609 37.96 6.72 -10.48
CA GLN A 609 37.17 7.09 -9.30
C GLN A 609 36.35 5.91 -8.75
N ALA A 610 36.41 4.73 -9.39
CA ALA A 610 35.60 3.56 -9.08
C ALA A 610 34.08 3.76 -9.13
N PHE A 611 33.59 4.76 -9.89
CA PHE A 611 32.14 4.99 -10.09
C PHE A 611 31.50 4.06 -11.11
N THR A 612 32.30 3.27 -11.82
CA THR A 612 31.86 2.09 -12.57
C THR A 612 32.94 1.02 -12.51
N THR A 613 32.60 -0.21 -12.88
CA THR A 613 33.51 -1.36 -12.77
C THR A 613 33.78 -2.01 -14.12
N ASP A 614 34.97 -2.59 -14.30
CA ASP A 614 35.28 -3.42 -15.48
C ASP A 614 34.27 -4.56 -15.66
N ALA A 615 33.75 -5.11 -14.55
CA ALA A 615 32.73 -6.16 -14.58
C ALA A 615 31.42 -5.67 -15.20
N THR A 616 30.95 -4.47 -14.84
CA THR A 616 29.77 -3.84 -15.44
C THR A 616 30.02 -3.51 -16.92
N LEU A 617 31.17 -2.92 -17.24
CA LEU A 617 31.50 -2.54 -18.61
C LEU A 617 31.65 -3.76 -19.55
N ALA A 618 32.08 -4.91 -19.03
CA ALA A 618 32.16 -6.15 -19.79
C ALA A 618 30.79 -6.73 -20.19
N LEU A 619 29.69 -6.28 -19.56
CA LEU A 619 28.32 -6.68 -19.92
C LEU A 619 27.73 -5.84 -21.06
N VAL A 620 28.40 -4.77 -21.48
CA VAL A 620 28.01 -3.93 -22.61
C VAL A 620 28.34 -4.63 -23.92
N GLU A 621 27.34 -4.93 -24.72
CA GLU A 621 27.50 -5.63 -26.00
C GLU A 621 27.87 -4.70 -27.15
N ASP A 622 27.25 -3.52 -27.19
CA ASP A 622 27.46 -2.51 -28.23
C ASP A 622 27.73 -1.13 -27.59
N GLN A 623 28.99 -0.68 -27.66
CA GLN A 623 29.41 0.59 -27.07
C GLN A 623 28.84 1.81 -27.82
N GLU A 624 28.37 1.65 -29.06
CA GLU A 624 27.78 2.73 -29.85
C GLU A 624 26.25 2.83 -29.65
N GLN A 625 25.62 1.82 -29.03
CA GLN A 625 24.18 1.83 -28.77
C GLN A 625 23.82 0.96 -27.56
N LEU A 626 23.83 1.58 -26.38
CA LEU A 626 23.44 0.93 -25.14
C LEU A 626 21.96 0.52 -25.13
N SER A 627 21.69 -0.63 -24.54
CA SER A 627 20.35 -1.05 -24.12
C SER A 627 19.92 -0.34 -22.81
N ASN A 628 18.63 -0.38 -22.51
CA ASN A 628 18.11 0.13 -21.24
C ASN A 628 18.72 -0.60 -20.04
N GLY A 629 18.85 -1.94 -20.13
CA GLY A 629 19.44 -2.76 -19.08
C GLY A 629 20.91 -2.43 -18.80
N GLU A 630 21.71 -2.20 -19.84
CA GLU A 630 23.12 -1.79 -19.67
C GLU A 630 23.25 -0.42 -18.99
N VAL A 631 22.37 0.53 -19.31
CA VAL A 631 22.31 1.82 -18.60
C VAL A 631 21.89 1.64 -17.13
N PHE A 632 20.95 0.73 -16.85
CA PHE A 632 20.55 0.45 -15.48
C PHE A 632 21.69 -0.15 -14.66
N LEU A 633 22.57 -0.94 -15.26
CA LEU A 633 23.79 -1.43 -14.60
C LEU A 633 24.76 -0.28 -14.26
N LEU A 634 24.92 0.70 -15.16
CA LEU A 634 25.72 1.90 -14.86
C LEU A 634 25.10 2.69 -13.70
N ILE A 635 23.78 2.88 -13.70
CA ILE A 635 23.05 3.57 -12.61
C ILE A 635 23.27 2.86 -11.27
N ARG A 636 23.24 1.53 -11.26
CA ARG A 636 23.52 0.72 -10.08
C ARG A 636 24.93 0.98 -9.54
N ASP A 637 25.95 0.99 -10.39
CA ASP A 637 27.31 1.29 -9.95
C ASP A 637 27.38 2.71 -9.32
N ILE A 638 26.74 3.72 -9.93
CA ILE A 638 26.64 5.07 -9.37
C ILE A 638 25.90 5.08 -8.03
N ALA A 639 24.79 4.34 -7.91
CA ALA A 639 24.04 4.26 -6.67
C ALA A 639 24.90 3.73 -5.51
N ILE A 640 25.64 2.64 -5.76
CA ILE A 640 26.49 2.02 -4.74
C ILE A 640 27.69 2.91 -4.43
N GLU A 641 28.45 3.30 -5.44
CA GLU A 641 29.81 3.86 -5.26
C GLU A 641 29.81 5.37 -5.03
N TYR A 642 28.81 6.09 -5.54
CA TYR A 642 28.72 7.55 -5.41
C TYR A 642 27.64 8.00 -4.42
N LEU A 643 26.46 7.37 -4.47
CA LEU A 643 25.33 7.74 -3.62
C LEU A 643 25.34 7.00 -2.27
N GLY A 644 26.11 5.92 -2.14
CA GLY A 644 26.17 5.09 -0.93
C GLY A 644 24.89 4.30 -0.68
N ALA A 645 24.13 3.99 -1.73
CA ALA A 645 22.85 3.29 -1.68
C ALA A 645 22.92 1.94 -2.40
N SER A 646 22.56 0.87 -1.70
CA SER A 646 22.42 -0.47 -2.28
C SER A 646 20.96 -0.91 -2.19
N TYR A 647 20.44 -1.42 -3.31
CA TYR A 647 19.05 -1.86 -3.44
C TYR A 647 18.92 -3.38 -3.67
N GLU A 648 20.02 -4.12 -3.50
CA GLU A 648 20.12 -5.57 -3.76
C GLU A 648 19.83 -6.46 -2.56
#